data_AF-A0A4Y7SHR7-F1
#
_entry.id   AF-A0A4Y7SHR7-F1
#
_cell.length_a   1.000
_cell.length_b   1.000
_cell.length_c   1.000
_cell.angle_alpha   90.00
_cell.angle_beta   90.00
_cell.angle_gamma   90.00
#
_symmetry.space_group_name_H-M   'P 1'
#
loop_
_entity.id
_entity.type
_entity.pdbx_description
1 polymer ?
#
loop_
_entity_poly.entity_id
_entity_poly.type
_entity_poly.pdbx_seq_one_letter_code
_entity_poly.pdbx_strand_id
1 'polypeptide(L)'
;WIKDDGWKTTPISIDVPFHKYQPNTGVHKYFAGNFRHRSIMSVIKEKIANDDDIRRFHYQPYKAVWKRDSASPEVELYGELYSSRAFREANEQVQGLPSTKLNEGLERVVVSLMFWSDGTQLTSFGGSTLWPCYMFFGNESKYRRCQPSELLGHQIAYFIKLSDTFKDYLKDLNSGKVPSDALFSHCVRELFQGQWAVLLDDELIDAMKNGIVLTCPDDKLRCFYPRVFTYSADYPEKILIAGIRNNGGCPCHRCTIKKENLANLGTPTDTEHRDQIRSEGEQWNKVAEARAIIVAGYAVDTDQIEAKLKPQSLVPTVSTLSSRLSPMGFRLLPALVVDLLHEFEIGVWKNLFIHLIRLLDAFTQRNSSTLTAELDTRYWATPTFGRDTIRKSNANASEMKRKAARDYEDLLQCAIPAFEGLLPEPHNTALMKLLYVCAQWHALAKLQLHHDLTLDFLDYITVQLGAHMRRFSRDTCETTATRELRKEAEARARREGSGTGKGTATRKPRKLGVFTTKFHVLGDYSTVIRRYGTTDSYSTETGELCHRLPKAWFERTDGKDYEVQLSEIERRQARLALIRSKLGRSAASPPPGPISAAASDNLDPTSAEPRYSIGATQNSPIDLFDFAPNPSIRFVDPYLKDAIPRLKQHLLPHILQRLGFDPAKATEKCDWVNVVLQNGRLFSHKIMRINYTTYDVRHEQDVVHVDTPQCNVMLLNTDMPKTPTQIAHWHPYTYIRVIGIFHANVSYIGQLPNGTTSYSPHRIDFCWGHWYEFNRAMDEFALERTSPYPLNSPQALRFFDPADILRGVHLIPQFSLKPMNTGLPSRTRWGNKQQPLWNTYFINRFADRDLFMRYQYRMSVGHVYMHTNIQFPPLVPIPSIPPDFDYGTKPSGAGSSQTHPARTVILPLADSGDASPNANGMLGITQAGVGINGVRGAGPAEAGLDNGPDLRREQGYFDGGCGDEEDDNAVGEDIRSSYEDELDDEELMAHDDMYGTQIDPY
;
A
#
# COMPACT_ATOMS: atom_id res chain seq x y z
N TRP A 1 -16.02 29.91 30.59
CA TRP A 1 -14.78 29.16 30.31
C TRP A 1 -14.94 28.05 29.26
N ILE A 2 -16.15 27.54 28.96
CA ILE A 2 -16.37 26.45 27.98
C ILE A 2 -16.63 26.92 26.53
N LYS A 3 -16.90 28.20 26.27
CA LYS A 3 -17.52 28.65 25.00
C LYS A 3 -16.59 28.99 23.81
N ASP A 4 -15.29 29.19 24.01
CA ASP A 4 -14.39 29.52 22.88
C ASP A 4 -13.60 28.29 22.49
N ASP A 5 -14.22 27.33 21.80
CA ASP A 5 -13.59 26.11 21.32
C ASP A 5 -12.66 26.34 20.12
N GLY A 6 -12.44 27.58 19.68
CA GLY A 6 -11.61 27.92 18.53
C GLY A 6 -12.24 27.58 17.17
N TRP A 7 -13.41 26.93 17.17
CA TRP A 7 -14.19 26.66 15.97
C TRP A 7 -15.23 27.76 15.76
N LYS A 8 -15.42 28.15 14.50
CA LYS A 8 -16.34 29.18 14.05
C LYS A 8 -17.41 28.56 13.17
N THR A 9 -18.55 29.23 13.13
CA THR A 9 -19.64 28.89 12.22
C THR A 9 -19.87 30.09 11.30
N THR A 10 -19.75 29.88 10.00
CA THR A 10 -19.92 30.94 9.00
C THR A 10 -21.08 30.58 8.07
N PRO A 11 -22.10 31.44 7.93
CA PRO A 11 -23.17 31.22 6.96
C PRO A 11 -22.61 31.31 5.54
N ILE A 12 -22.85 30.29 4.72
CA ILE A 12 -22.43 30.26 3.31
C ILE A 12 -23.64 30.48 2.41
N SER A 13 -23.48 31.36 1.44
CA SER A 13 -24.43 31.53 0.34
C SER A 13 -23.74 31.39 -0.99
N ILE A 14 -24.44 30.82 -1.96
CA ILE A 14 -23.97 30.67 -3.34
C ILE A 14 -24.88 31.44 -4.30
N ASP A 15 -24.29 31.87 -5.41
CA ASP A 15 -24.99 32.51 -6.51
C ASP A 15 -25.52 31.44 -7.47
N VAL A 16 -26.84 31.40 -7.66
CA VAL A 16 -27.54 30.43 -8.51
C VAL A 16 -28.00 31.12 -9.80
N PRO A 17 -27.36 30.88 -10.95
CA PRO A 17 -27.70 31.54 -12.21
C PRO A 17 -28.90 30.88 -12.90
N PHE A 18 -29.93 31.66 -13.22
CA PHE A 18 -31.04 31.29 -14.09
C PHE A 18 -30.97 32.03 -15.41
N HIS A 19 -31.06 31.29 -16.52
CA HIS A 19 -30.90 31.84 -17.85
C HIS A 19 -32.12 32.65 -18.30
N LYS A 20 -31.92 33.55 -19.27
CA LYS A 20 -32.90 34.53 -19.76
C LYS A 20 -34.22 33.99 -20.31
N TYR A 21 -34.34 32.67 -20.47
CA TYR A 21 -35.56 32.01 -20.96
C TYR A 21 -36.30 31.27 -19.83
N GLN A 22 -35.79 31.31 -18.59
CA GLN A 22 -36.48 30.78 -17.42
C GLN A 22 -37.39 31.85 -16.80
N PRO A 23 -38.45 31.44 -16.08
CA PRO A 23 -39.39 32.38 -15.47
C PRO A 23 -38.76 33.37 -14.48
N ASN A 24 -37.84 32.88 -13.63
CA ASN A 24 -37.11 33.69 -12.65
C ASN A 24 -35.67 33.96 -13.10
N THR A 25 -35.49 34.71 -14.20
CA THR A 25 -34.17 35.02 -14.78
C THR A 25 -33.26 35.80 -13.81
N GLY A 26 -31.95 35.61 -13.91
CA GLY A 26 -30.96 36.34 -13.13
C GLY A 26 -30.20 35.46 -12.14
N VAL A 27 -29.41 36.09 -11.27
CA VAL A 27 -28.62 35.40 -10.24
C VAL A 27 -29.35 35.51 -8.90
N HIS A 28 -29.71 34.37 -8.32
CA HIS A 28 -30.38 34.30 -7.03
C HIS A 28 -29.41 33.82 -5.96
N LYS A 29 -29.41 34.47 -4.79
CA LYS A 29 -28.61 34.01 -3.66
C LYS A 29 -29.34 32.89 -2.94
N TYR A 30 -28.68 31.74 -2.82
CA TYR A 30 -29.15 30.61 -2.03
C TYR A 30 -28.31 30.45 -0.77
N PHE A 31 -28.96 30.38 0.40
CA PHE A 31 -28.29 30.05 1.65
C PHE A 31 -28.05 28.53 1.70
N ALA A 32 -26.79 28.13 1.58
CA ALA A 32 -26.41 26.72 1.50
C ALA A 32 -26.29 26.03 2.86
N GLY A 33 -26.00 26.81 3.92
CA GLY A 33 -25.91 26.28 5.27
C GLY A 33 -24.86 27.00 6.12
N ASN A 34 -24.65 26.46 7.32
CA ASN A 34 -23.72 26.96 8.33
C ASN A 34 -22.44 26.14 8.30
N PHE A 35 -21.38 26.69 7.71
CA PHE A 35 -20.09 26.02 7.59
C PHE A 35 -19.31 26.06 8.91
N ARG A 36 -18.96 24.88 9.44
CA ARG A 36 -18.21 24.73 10.69
C ARG A 36 -16.73 24.56 10.38
N HIS A 37 -15.89 25.49 10.85
CA HIS A 37 -14.46 25.53 10.52
C HIS A 37 -13.60 26.12 11.63
N ARG A 38 -12.29 26.01 11.48
CA ARG A 38 -11.29 26.55 12.37
C ARG A 38 -10.24 27.33 11.57
N SER A 39 -9.83 28.47 12.10
CA SER A 39 -8.81 29.30 11.45
C SER A 39 -7.48 28.55 11.37
N ILE A 40 -6.94 28.40 10.16
CA ILE A 40 -5.61 27.80 9.92
C ILE A 40 -4.53 28.56 10.72
N MET A 41 -4.64 29.88 10.81
CA MET A 41 -3.73 30.71 11.61
C MET A 41 -3.79 30.40 13.11
N SER A 42 -4.98 30.12 13.64
CA SER A 42 -5.14 29.66 15.03
C SER A 42 -4.41 28.33 15.25
N VAL A 43 -4.54 27.38 14.32
CA VAL A 43 -3.85 26.08 14.40
C VAL A 43 -2.32 26.26 14.34
N ILE A 44 -1.82 27.11 13.45
CA ILE A 44 -0.37 27.42 13.35
C ILE A 44 0.13 28.01 14.66
N LYS A 45 -0.57 29.01 15.21
CA LYS A 45 -0.19 29.65 16.48
C LYS A 45 -0.16 28.64 17.63
N GLU A 46 -1.16 27.76 17.73
CA GLU A 46 -1.20 26.70 18.73
C GLU A 46 -0.03 25.70 18.58
N LYS A 47 0.29 25.29 17.34
CA LYS A 47 1.41 24.38 17.07
C LYS A 47 2.75 24.99 17.48
N ILE A 48 3.00 26.23 17.09
CA ILE A 48 4.27 26.92 17.38
C ILE A 48 4.42 27.23 18.87
N ALA A 49 3.33 27.54 19.57
CA ALA A 49 3.35 27.81 21.01
C ALA A 49 3.46 26.54 21.87
N ASN A 50 3.37 25.34 21.30
CA ASN A 50 3.44 24.09 22.05
C ASN A 50 4.88 23.58 22.14
N ASP A 51 5.45 23.65 23.35
CA ASP A 51 6.79 23.18 23.70
C ASP A 51 7.09 21.72 23.32
N ASP A 52 6.12 20.81 23.40
CA ASP A 52 6.35 19.40 23.09
C ASP A 52 6.40 19.18 21.57
N ASP A 53 5.54 19.89 20.83
CA ASP A 53 5.47 19.85 19.38
C ASP A 53 6.70 20.47 18.72
N ILE A 54 7.13 21.63 19.22
CA ILE A 54 8.19 22.41 18.57
C ILE A 54 9.55 21.73 18.60
N ARG A 55 9.82 20.88 19.60
CA ARG A 55 11.07 20.11 19.73
C ARG A 55 11.35 19.18 18.55
N ARG A 56 10.29 18.78 17.84
CA ARG A 56 10.33 17.85 16.70
C ARG A 56 9.92 18.54 15.39
N PHE A 57 9.88 19.87 15.39
CA PHE A 57 9.53 20.69 14.23
C PHE A 57 10.79 21.12 13.50
N HIS A 58 10.90 20.79 12.21
CA HIS A 58 12.04 21.18 11.39
C HIS A 58 11.87 22.61 10.86
N TYR A 59 12.71 23.53 11.33
CA TYR A 59 12.73 24.92 10.88
C TYR A 59 13.45 25.12 9.54
N GLN A 60 14.58 24.42 9.38
CA GLN A 60 15.48 24.58 8.22
C GLN A 60 15.48 23.30 7.39
N PRO A 61 15.41 23.40 6.06
CA PRO A 61 15.54 22.24 5.21
C PRO A 61 16.99 21.82 5.03
N TYR A 62 17.19 20.60 4.58
CA TYR A 62 18.51 20.08 4.21
C TYR A 62 18.39 19.11 3.02
N LYS A 63 19.47 18.98 2.25
CA LYS A 63 19.59 17.95 1.21
C LYS A 63 20.19 16.70 1.85
N ALA A 64 19.46 15.59 1.79
CA ALA A 64 19.96 14.29 2.22
C ALA A 64 20.60 13.57 1.03
N VAL A 65 21.78 13.00 1.25
CA VAL A 65 22.55 12.28 0.23
C VAL A 65 23.14 11.02 0.81
N TRP A 66 23.40 10.05 -0.05
CA TRP A 66 24.00 8.77 0.34
C TRP A 66 25.14 8.40 -0.60
N LYS A 67 26.23 7.92 0.00
CA LYS A 67 27.39 7.40 -0.70
C LYS A 67 27.70 6.00 -0.16
N ARG A 68 27.61 5.00 -1.03
CA ARG A 68 27.76 3.56 -0.68
C ARG A 68 29.15 3.19 -0.18
N ASP A 69 30.16 3.69 -0.89
CA ASP A 69 31.57 3.48 -0.63
C ASP A 69 32.35 4.69 -1.18
N SER A 70 33.65 4.78 -0.94
CA SER A 70 34.46 5.92 -1.36
C SER A 70 34.50 6.16 -2.87
N ALA A 71 34.31 5.11 -3.68
CA ALA A 71 34.37 5.14 -5.15
C ALA A 71 33.00 5.33 -5.82
N SER A 72 31.91 4.97 -5.14
CA SER A 72 30.54 5.13 -5.61
C SER A 72 30.14 6.61 -5.74
N PRO A 73 29.32 6.98 -6.75
CA PRO A 73 28.76 8.31 -6.83
C PRO A 73 27.80 8.57 -5.66
N GLU A 74 27.70 9.83 -5.27
CA GLU A 74 26.69 10.28 -4.32
C GLU A 74 25.32 10.35 -5.00
N VAL A 75 24.28 9.83 -4.33
CA VAL A 75 22.88 9.88 -4.80
C VAL A 75 22.02 10.67 -3.82
N GLU A 76 21.00 11.36 -4.33
CA GLU A 76 20.05 12.11 -3.47
C GLU A 76 19.08 11.15 -2.79
N LEU A 77 18.74 11.42 -1.53
CA LEU A 77 17.73 10.68 -0.77
C LEU A 77 16.41 11.46 -0.74
N TYR A 78 15.31 10.74 -0.95
CA TYR A 78 13.94 11.26 -0.94
C TYR A 78 13.13 10.50 0.11
N GLY A 79 12.64 11.21 1.14
CA GLY A 79 11.89 10.59 2.23
C GLY A 79 10.91 11.56 2.88
N GLU A 80 11.42 12.63 3.47
CA GLU A 80 10.63 13.59 4.24
C GLU A 80 10.34 14.86 3.43
N LEU A 81 9.20 15.50 3.70
CA LEU A 81 8.81 16.73 3.01
C LEU A 81 9.75 17.89 3.36
N TYR A 82 10.17 18.02 4.62
CA TYR A 82 11.12 19.07 5.04
C TYR A 82 12.54 18.91 4.45
N SER A 83 12.90 17.74 3.93
CA SER A 83 14.16 17.52 3.17
C SER A 83 13.96 17.58 1.65
N SER A 84 12.72 17.74 1.18
CA SER A 84 12.37 17.65 -0.24
C SER A 84 12.88 18.84 -1.06
N ARG A 85 12.94 18.64 -2.38
CA ARG A 85 13.23 19.72 -3.35
C ARG A 85 12.22 20.86 -3.22
N ALA A 86 10.93 20.54 -3.13
CA ALA A 86 9.89 21.56 -3.00
C ALA A 86 10.09 22.44 -1.76
N PHE A 87 10.43 21.84 -0.61
CA PHE A 87 10.62 22.61 0.62
C PHE A 87 11.88 23.48 0.55
N ARG A 88 12.98 22.96 0.00
CA ARG A 88 14.21 23.74 -0.22
C ARG A 88 13.96 24.95 -1.10
N GLU A 89 13.25 24.78 -2.23
CA GLU A 89 12.89 25.88 -3.12
C GLU A 89 11.96 26.90 -2.45
N ALA A 90 10.95 26.45 -1.69
CA ALA A 90 10.07 27.35 -0.94
C ALA A 90 10.83 28.14 0.14
N ASN A 91 11.80 27.51 0.79
CA ASN A 91 12.67 28.18 1.76
C ASN A 91 13.54 29.23 1.07
N GLU A 92 14.19 28.89 -0.03
CA GLU A 92 14.99 29.84 -0.84
C GLU A 92 14.16 31.05 -1.28
N GLN A 93 12.92 30.83 -1.73
CA GLN A 93 11.99 31.91 -2.09
C GLN A 93 11.69 32.82 -0.89
N VAL A 94 11.44 32.25 0.30
CA VAL A 94 11.18 33.01 1.53
C VAL A 94 12.41 33.79 2.00
N GLN A 95 13.61 33.21 1.88
CA GLN A 95 14.85 33.92 2.19
C GLN A 95 15.09 35.10 1.22
N GLY A 96 14.67 34.96 -0.05
CA GLY A 96 14.76 36.01 -1.07
C GLY A 96 13.76 37.17 -0.96
N LEU A 97 12.75 37.08 -0.08
CA LEU A 97 11.76 38.16 0.09
C LEU A 97 12.37 39.42 0.72
N PRO A 98 11.86 40.63 0.40
CA PRO A 98 12.30 41.84 1.11
C PRO A 98 11.89 41.79 2.59
N SER A 99 12.77 42.25 3.48
CA SER A 99 12.43 42.41 4.90
C SER A 99 11.39 43.50 5.08
N THR A 100 10.44 43.27 5.99
CA THR A 100 9.56 44.31 6.52
C THR A 100 10.16 44.84 7.82
N LYS A 101 9.70 46.02 8.27
CA LYS A 101 10.10 46.57 9.58
C LYS A 101 9.81 45.63 10.76
N LEU A 102 8.83 44.74 10.62
CA LEU A 102 8.41 43.82 11.66
C LEU A 102 9.26 42.54 11.71
N ASN A 103 9.90 42.15 10.60
CA ASN A 103 10.66 40.90 10.50
C ASN A 103 12.16 41.10 10.24
N GLU A 104 12.63 42.35 10.28
CA GLU A 104 14.03 42.69 10.08
C GLU A 104 14.92 42.02 11.15
N GLY A 105 15.94 41.29 10.69
CA GLY A 105 16.85 40.55 11.56
C GLY A 105 16.29 39.26 12.18
N LEU A 106 15.02 38.90 11.91
CA LEU A 106 14.42 37.66 12.41
C LEU A 106 14.71 36.48 11.49
N GLU A 107 14.86 35.29 12.09
CA GLU A 107 14.90 34.03 11.35
C GLU A 107 13.57 33.84 10.61
N ARG A 108 13.65 33.55 9.30
CA ARG A 108 12.49 33.29 8.45
C ARG A 108 12.32 31.80 8.24
N VAL A 109 11.13 31.29 8.54
CA VAL A 109 10.84 29.85 8.58
C VAL A 109 9.64 29.55 7.69
N VAL A 110 9.74 28.53 6.84
CA VAL A 110 8.59 28.00 6.09
C VAL A 110 7.75 27.10 7.00
N VAL A 111 6.45 27.35 7.05
CA VAL A 111 5.47 26.44 7.65
C VAL A 111 4.77 25.68 6.52
N SER A 112 5.09 24.40 6.39
CA SER A 112 4.56 23.55 5.33
C SER A 112 3.18 23.02 5.70
N LEU A 113 2.17 23.43 4.93
CA LEU A 113 0.78 23.01 5.07
C LEU A 113 0.48 21.90 4.05
N MET A 114 -0.07 20.79 4.56
CA MET A 114 -0.53 19.66 3.78
C MET A 114 -2.01 19.44 4.08
N PHE A 115 -2.85 19.46 3.05
CA PHE A 115 -4.29 19.28 3.22
C PHE A 115 -4.74 17.90 2.78
N TRP A 116 -5.78 17.42 3.45
CA TRP A 116 -6.53 16.26 3.05
C TRP A 116 -8.00 16.52 3.25
N SER A 117 -8.83 16.07 2.33
CA SER A 117 -10.26 15.98 2.53
C SER A 117 -10.78 14.76 1.80
N ASP A 118 -11.80 14.16 2.40
CA ASP A 118 -12.53 13.02 1.88
C ASP A 118 -13.88 12.92 2.60
N GLY A 119 -14.93 12.54 1.88
CA GLY A 119 -16.25 12.33 2.45
C GLY A 119 -16.32 10.97 3.15
N THR A 120 -16.92 10.90 4.34
CA THR A 120 -17.08 9.62 5.06
C THR A 120 -18.48 9.44 5.63
N GLN A 121 -18.96 8.20 5.63
CA GLN A 121 -20.18 7.83 6.34
C GLN A 121 -19.90 7.60 7.82
N LEU A 122 -20.74 8.15 8.70
CA LEU A 122 -20.59 8.02 10.15
C LEU A 122 -21.27 6.77 10.71
N THR A 123 -22.17 6.15 9.95
CA THR A 123 -22.95 4.97 10.37
C THR A 123 -23.11 3.98 9.24
N SER A 124 -23.10 2.68 9.54
CA SER A 124 -23.26 1.60 8.56
C SER A 124 -24.69 1.37 8.07
N PHE A 125 -25.71 1.95 8.74
CA PHE A 125 -27.13 1.77 8.41
C PHE A 125 -27.92 3.09 8.42
N GLY A 126 -27.20 4.22 8.46
CA GLY A 126 -27.80 5.56 8.52
C GLY A 126 -27.14 6.48 7.51
N GLY A 127 -27.91 7.37 6.88
CA GLY A 127 -27.42 8.32 5.88
C GLY A 127 -26.56 9.46 6.43
N SER A 128 -26.09 9.39 7.68
CA SER A 128 -25.27 10.43 8.30
C SER A 128 -23.86 10.42 7.72
N THR A 129 -23.43 11.56 7.17
CA THR A 129 -22.13 11.71 6.52
C THR A 129 -21.37 12.92 7.07
N LEU A 130 -20.05 12.85 7.06
CA LEU A 130 -19.17 13.96 7.41
C LEU A 130 -18.19 14.16 6.26
N TRP A 131 -17.87 15.41 5.92
CA TRP A 131 -16.80 15.71 4.96
C TRP A 131 -15.71 16.53 5.66
N PRO A 132 -14.82 15.88 6.43
CA PRO A 132 -13.77 16.58 7.14
C PRO A 132 -12.65 17.07 6.21
N CYS A 133 -12.07 18.22 6.57
CA CYS A 133 -10.77 18.66 6.08
C CYS A 133 -9.74 18.58 7.19
N TYR A 134 -8.67 17.85 6.95
CA TYR A 134 -7.53 17.72 7.84
C TYR A 134 -6.33 18.51 7.31
N MET A 135 -5.55 19.05 8.23
CA MET A 135 -4.31 19.78 7.96
C MET A 135 -3.17 19.16 8.76
N PHE A 136 -2.05 18.91 8.07
CA PHE A 136 -0.81 18.42 8.66
C PHE A 136 0.34 19.40 8.41
N PHE A 137 1.34 19.34 9.28
CA PHE A 137 2.59 20.08 9.12
C PHE A 137 3.67 19.21 8.45
N GLY A 138 4.12 19.65 7.27
CA GLY A 138 5.23 19.04 6.54
C GLY A 138 6.59 19.17 7.22
N ASN A 139 6.68 20.05 8.22
CA ASN A 139 7.85 20.26 9.08
C ASN A 139 8.07 19.12 10.09
N GLU A 140 7.11 18.23 10.28
CA GLU A 140 7.26 17.09 11.18
C GLU A 140 7.70 15.83 10.41
N SER A 141 8.15 14.80 11.13
CA SER A 141 8.43 13.52 10.51
C SER A 141 7.14 12.80 10.12
N LYS A 142 7.10 12.25 8.91
CA LYS A 142 5.99 11.41 8.43
C LYS A 142 5.72 10.21 9.35
N TYR A 143 6.75 9.65 9.99
CA TYR A 143 6.60 8.52 10.91
C TYR A 143 5.76 8.88 12.14
N ARG A 144 5.76 10.17 12.55
CA ARG A 144 4.86 10.66 13.59
C ARG A 144 3.49 11.01 13.03
N ARG A 145 3.43 11.65 11.84
CA ARG A 145 2.14 12.00 11.20
C ARG A 145 1.28 10.77 10.95
N CYS A 146 1.89 9.65 10.56
CA CYS A 146 1.22 8.38 10.31
C CYS A 146 0.90 7.58 11.59
N GLN A 147 1.18 8.13 12.79
CA GLN A 147 0.79 7.54 14.07
C GLN A 147 -0.43 8.28 14.64
N PRO A 148 -1.64 7.71 14.56
CA PRO A 148 -2.85 8.39 15.05
C PRO A 148 -2.79 8.78 16.53
N SER A 149 -2.03 8.04 17.35
CA SER A 149 -1.80 8.32 18.77
C SER A 149 -1.06 9.64 19.02
N GLU A 150 -0.31 10.16 18.06
CA GLU A 150 0.39 11.46 18.16
C GLU A 150 -0.53 12.65 17.87
N LEU A 151 -1.75 12.42 17.38
CA LEU A 151 -2.79 13.45 17.15
C LEU A 151 -2.33 14.65 16.28
N LEU A 152 -1.51 14.40 15.26
CA LEU A 152 -0.93 15.43 14.38
C LEU A 152 -1.82 15.81 13.17
N GLY A 153 -2.94 15.11 12.96
CA GLY A 153 -3.94 15.44 11.95
C GLY A 153 -4.97 16.43 12.48
N HIS A 154 -4.75 17.72 12.22
CA HIS A 154 -5.62 18.77 12.74
C HIS A 154 -6.90 18.88 11.90
N GLN A 155 -8.07 18.67 12.50
CA GLN A 155 -9.35 18.95 11.86
C GLN A 155 -9.56 20.46 11.75
N ILE A 156 -9.75 20.97 10.53
CA ILE A 156 -9.90 22.40 10.27
C ILE A 156 -11.26 22.77 9.69
N ALA A 157 -12.02 21.81 9.15
CA ALA A 157 -13.34 22.08 8.60
C ALA A 157 -14.21 20.82 8.53
N TYR A 158 -15.53 21.04 8.52
CA TYR A 158 -16.52 20.07 8.06
C TYR A 158 -17.28 20.68 6.88
N PHE A 159 -16.96 20.25 5.67
CA PHE A 159 -17.58 20.78 4.45
C PHE A 159 -19.06 20.41 4.41
N ILE A 160 -19.89 21.40 4.13
CA ILE A 160 -21.33 21.25 3.91
C ILE A 160 -21.61 20.88 2.45
N LYS A 161 -22.67 20.10 2.27
CA LYS A 161 -23.22 19.70 0.96
C LYS A 161 -24.46 20.53 0.67
N LEU A 162 -24.91 20.55 -0.59
CA LEU A 162 -26.21 21.11 -0.91
C LEU A 162 -27.30 20.23 -0.28
N SER A 163 -28.30 20.85 0.34
CA SER A 163 -29.44 20.17 0.93
C SER A 163 -30.24 19.38 -0.10
N ASP A 164 -30.87 18.27 0.29
CA ASP A 164 -31.81 17.52 -0.55
C ASP A 164 -32.96 18.41 -1.05
N THR A 165 -33.36 19.39 -0.24
CA THR A 165 -34.39 20.39 -0.58
C THR A 165 -33.92 21.42 -1.61
N PHE A 166 -32.63 21.44 -1.99
CA PHE A 166 -32.13 22.36 -3.02
C PHE A 166 -32.74 22.07 -4.38
N LYS A 167 -33.02 20.80 -4.71
CA LYS A 167 -33.72 20.41 -5.93
C LYS A 167 -35.15 20.97 -5.96
N ASP A 168 -35.82 21.02 -4.79
CA ASP A 168 -37.15 21.63 -4.65
C ASP A 168 -37.09 23.15 -4.79
N TYR A 169 -36.11 23.82 -4.16
CA TYR A 169 -35.86 25.25 -4.35
C TYR A 169 -35.66 25.62 -5.82
N LEU A 170 -34.84 24.84 -6.51
CA LEU A 170 -34.58 24.95 -7.94
C LEU A 170 -35.85 24.75 -8.78
N LYS A 171 -36.69 23.79 -8.41
CA LYS A 171 -37.97 23.48 -9.07
C LYS A 171 -39.00 24.60 -8.87
N ASP A 172 -39.12 25.13 -7.66
CA ASP A 172 -40.03 26.22 -7.32
C ASP A 172 -39.69 27.48 -8.11
N LEU A 173 -38.39 27.81 -8.20
CA LEU A 173 -37.91 28.93 -9.00
C LEU A 173 -38.05 28.71 -10.51
N ASN A 174 -38.12 27.46 -10.98
CA ASN A 174 -38.26 27.12 -12.40
C ASN A 174 -39.70 26.72 -12.77
N SER A 175 -40.70 27.20 -12.03
CA SER A 175 -42.13 26.93 -12.25
C SER A 175 -42.47 25.44 -12.35
N GLY A 176 -41.91 24.63 -11.45
CA GLY A 176 -42.19 23.20 -11.36
C GLY A 176 -41.31 22.32 -12.26
N LYS A 177 -40.44 22.89 -13.09
CA LYS A 177 -39.52 22.14 -13.96
C LYS A 177 -38.20 21.86 -13.23
N VAL A 178 -37.76 20.61 -13.24
CA VAL A 178 -36.43 20.24 -12.71
C VAL A 178 -35.34 20.90 -13.58
N PRO A 179 -34.43 21.71 -13.01
CA PRO A 179 -33.32 22.28 -13.78
C PRO A 179 -32.32 21.22 -14.24
N SER A 180 -31.39 21.60 -15.13
CA SER A 180 -30.41 20.64 -15.65
C SER A 180 -29.41 20.19 -14.58
N ASP A 181 -28.96 18.94 -14.67
CA ASP A 181 -27.90 18.38 -13.82
C ASP A 181 -26.60 19.22 -13.87
N ALA A 182 -26.38 19.92 -14.99
CA ALA A 182 -25.27 20.84 -15.16
C ALA A 182 -25.34 22.05 -14.20
N LEU A 183 -26.53 22.63 -14.00
CA LEU A 183 -26.73 23.73 -13.03
C LEU A 183 -26.50 23.25 -11.60
N PHE A 184 -27.04 22.08 -11.24
CA PHE A 184 -26.83 21.49 -9.92
C PHE A 184 -25.32 21.26 -9.66
N SER A 185 -24.64 20.62 -10.62
CA SER A 185 -23.21 20.36 -10.54
C SER A 185 -22.38 21.66 -10.48
N HIS A 186 -22.82 22.75 -11.12
CA HIS A 186 -22.17 24.05 -10.99
C HIS A 186 -22.31 24.60 -9.57
N CYS A 187 -23.51 24.52 -8.98
CA CYS A 187 -23.78 24.98 -7.61
C CYS A 187 -22.97 24.19 -6.56
N VAL A 188 -22.81 22.87 -6.72
CA VAL A 188 -21.95 22.04 -5.85
C VAL A 188 -20.51 22.56 -5.86
N ARG A 189 -20.00 22.90 -7.04
CA ARG A 189 -18.64 23.44 -7.21
C ARG A 189 -18.49 24.83 -6.60
N GLU A 190 -19.43 25.74 -6.84
CA GLU A 190 -19.39 27.08 -6.23
C GLU A 190 -19.48 26.99 -4.69
N LEU A 191 -20.25 26.04 -4.14
CA LEU A 191 -20.31 25.79 -2.70
C LEU A 191 -18.96 25.34 -2.13
N PHE A 192 -18.32 24.35 -2.76
CA PHE A 192 -16.99 23.88 -2.33
C PHE A 192 -15.95 25.02 -2.37
N GLN A 193 -15.92 25.80 -3.45
CA GLN A 193 -14.99 26.91 -3.60
C GLN A 193 -15.29 28.05 -2.61
N GLY A 194 -16.57 28.32 -2.32
CA GLY A 194 -16.99 29.30 -1.32
C GLY A 194 -16.55 28.94 0.11
N GLN A 195 -16.58 27.66 0.46
CA GLN A 195 -16.09 27.18 1.77
C GLN A 195 -14.56 27.32 1.90
N TRP A 196 -13.82 27.00 0.84
CA TRP A 196 -12.37 27.27 0.79
C TRP A 196 -12.03 28.77 0.87
N ALA A 197 -12.90 29.65 0.38
CA ALA A 197 -12.70 31.10 0.50
C ALA A 197 -12.77 31.58 1.96
N VAL A 198 -13.54 30.88 2.80
CA VAL A 198 -13.59 31.14 4.25
C VAL A 198 -12.34 30.63 4.95
N LEU A 199 -11.81 29.46 4.55
CA LEU A 199 -10.58 28.90 5.12
C LEU A 199 -9.33 29.72 4.75
N LEU A 200 -9.29 30.26 3.54
CA LEU A 200 -8.22 31.13 3.04
C LEU A 200 -8.51 32.60 3.37
N ASP A 201 -8.69 32.86 4.67
CA ASP A 201 -8.96 34.20 5.21
C ASP A 201 -7.80 35.19 4.97
N ASP A 202 -8.09 36.49 5.09
CA ASP A 202 -7.11 37.53 4.79
C ASP A 202 -5.92 37.53 5.78
N GLU A 203 -6.10 37.02 7.00
CA GLU A 203 -5.01 36.86 7.98
C GLU A 203 -3.99 35.81 7.50
N LEU A 204 -4.47 34.66 7.01
CA LEU A 204 -3.61 33.63 6.43
C LEU A 204 -2.90 34.17 5.18
N ILE A 205 -3.61 34.84 4.28
CA ILE A 205 -3.02 35.39 3.05
C ILE A 205 -1.95 36.43 3.37
N ASP A 206 -2.17 37.29 4.37
CA ASP A 206 -1.17 38.24 4.84
C ASP A 206 0.06 37.53 5.43
N ALA A 207 -0.14 36.53 6.30
CA ALA A 207 0.96 35.74 6.85
C ALA A 207 1.75 34.97 5.76
N MET A 208 1.09 34.51 4.71
CA MET A 208 1.79 33.90 3.57
C MET A 208 2.65 34.93 2.81
N LYS A 209 2.17 36.18 2.63
CA LYS A 209 2.91 37.23 1.91
C LYS A 209 4.04 37.83 2.74
N ASN A 210 3.72 38.25 3.95
CA ASN A 210 4.55 39.11 4.78
C ASN A 210 5.23 38.37 5.95
N GLY A 211 4.76 37.16 6.24
CA GLY A 211 5.18 36.38 7.39
C GLY A 211 4.47 36.80 8.67
N ILE A 212 4.43 35.91 9.66
CA ILE A 212 3.91 36.19 11.00
C ILE A 212 5.02 36.03 12.04
N VAL A 213 5.20 37.05 12.89
CA VAL A 213 6.18 37.00 13.97
C VAL A 213 5.57 36.29 15.17
N LEU A 214 6.16 35.18 15.59
CA LEU A 214 5.73 34.41 16.75
C LEU A 214 6.90 34.19 17.71
N THR A 215 6.59 34.19 19.01
CA THR A 215 7.53 33.78 20.06
C THR A 215 7.50 32.27 20.16
N CYS A 216 8.65 31.62 20.01
CA CYS A 216 8.79 30.19 20.20
C CYS A 216 9.06 29.85 21.68
N PRO A 217 8.84 28.61 22.11
CA PRO A 217 9.18 28.12 23.46
C PRO A 217 10.64 28.28 23.91
N ASP A 218 11.55 28.55 22.98
CA ASP A 218 12.96 28.87 23.27
C ASP A 218 13.20 30.39 23.44
N ASP A 219 12.13 31.16 23.69
CA ASP A 219 12.10 32.62 23.86
C ASP A 219 12.61 33.43 22.65
N LYS A 220 12.79 32.79 21.49
CA LYS A 220 13.21 33.46 20.26
C LYS A 220 12.01 33.88 19.40
N LEU A 221 12.10 35.10 18.89
CA LEU A 221 11.19 35.59 17.85
C LEU A 221 11.63 35.07 16.50
N ARG A 222 10.68 34.48 15.77
CA ARG A 222 10.88 34.01 14.39
C ARG A 222 9.71 34.48 13.52
N CYS A 223 9.99 34.71 12.24
CA CYS A 223 9.00 35.08 11.23
C CYS A 223 8.61 33.84 10.41
N PHE A 224 7.37 33.39 10.56
CA PHE A 224 6.86 32.18 9.93
C PHE A 224 6.07 32.49 8.65
N TYR A 225 6.32 31.75 7.58
CA TYR A 225 5.70 31.90 6.27
C TYR A 225 4.94 30.61 5.91
N PRO A 226 3.61 30.57 6.09
CA PRO A 226 2.82 29.41 5.69
C PRO A 226 2.87 29.18 4.17
N ARG A 227 2.98 27.93 3.74
CA ARG A 227 3.02 27.54 2.32
C ARG A 227 2.28 26.22 2.14
N VAL A 228 1.40 26.15 1.15
CA VAL A 228 0.69 24.91 0.80
C VAL A 228 1.58 24.07 -0.11
N PHE A 229 1.81 22.82 0.28
CA PHE A 229 2.66 21.88 -0.47
C PHE A 229 1.87 20.80 -1.18
N THR A 230 0.96 20.16 -0.45
CA THR A 230 0.20 19.03 -0.97
C THR A 230 -1.27 19.15 -0.60
N TYR A 231 -2.12 18.66 -1.50
CA TYR A 231 -3.52 18.38 -1.24
C TYR A 231 -3.79 16.96 -1.72
N SER A 232 -4.02 16.08 -0.77
CA SER A 232 -4.35 14.68 -0.99
C SER A 232 -5.87 14.48 -0.94
N ALA A 233 -6.42 13.83 -1.96
CA ALA A 233 -7.83 13.54 -2.09
C ALA A 233 -8.02 12.36 -3.07
N ASP A 234 -9.21 11.81 -3.16
CA ASP A 234 -9.53 10.81 -4.18
C ASP A 234 -9.71 11.45 -5.58
N TYR A 235 -9.97 10.66 -6.62
CA TYR A 235 -10.06 11.21 -7.99
C TYR A 235 -11.24 12.20 -8.18
N PRO A 236 -12.50 11.84 -7.86
CA PRO A 236 -13.63 12.77 -7.91
C PRO A 236 -13.33 14.12 -7.22
N GLU A 237 -12.75 14.07 -6.02
CA GLU A 237 -12.44 15.27 -5.25
C GLU A 237 -11.24 16.05 -5.82
N LYS A 238 -10.18 15.39 -6.30
CA LYS A 238 -9.08 16.06 -7.04
C LYS A 238 -9.62 16.87 -8.21
N ILE A 239 -10.57 16.33 -8.95
CA ILE A 239 -11.17 16.96 -10.11
C ILE A 239 -12.11 18.12 -9.73
N LEU A 240 -12.85 17.98 -8.62
CA LEU A 240 -13.61 19.07 -7.99
C LEU A 240 -12.70 20.24 -7.59
N ILE A 241 -11.59 19.95 -6.90
CA ILE A 241 -10.60 20.95 -6.46
C ILE A 241 -9.97 21.65 -7.66
N ALA A 242 -9.60 20.88 -8.69
CA ALA A 242 -8.94 21.37 -9.90
C ALA A 242 -9.85 22.16 -10.86
N GLY A 243 -11.17 22.13 -10.69
CA GLY A 243 -12.10 22.75 -11.64
C GLY A 243 -12.14 22.03 -12.98
N ILE A 244 -12.08 20.69 -12.95
CA ILE A 244 -12.12 19.84 -14.14
C ILE A 244 -13.45 19.05 -14.14
N ARG A 245 -13.91 18.62 -15.32
CA ARG A 245 -15.10 17.80 -15.47
C ARG A 245 -14.79 16.38 -15.03
N ASN A 246 -15.62 15.84 -14.16
CA ASN A 246 -15.52 14.44 -13.76
C ASN A 246 -15.68 13.56 -15.01
N ASN A 247 -14.73 12.66 -15.21
CA ASN A 247 -14.64 11.81 -16.40
C ASN A 247 -14.82 12.60 -17.73
N GLY A 248 -14.26 13.81 -17.84
CA GLY A 248 -14.29 14.60 -19.08
C GLY A 248 -13.42 14.00 -20.20
N GLY A 249 -13.49 14.56 -21.41
CA GLY A 249 -12.69 14.11 -22.56
C GLY A 249 -11.17 14.12 -22.33
N CYS A 250 -10.70 15.03 -21.46
CA CYS A 250 -9.35 15.11 -20.92
C CYS A 250 -9.40 14.97 -19.39
N PRO A 251 -9.39 13.74 -18.84
CA PRO A 251 -9.76 13.50 -17.44
C PRO A 251 -8.59 13.68 -16.45
N CYS A 252 -7.34 13.78 -16.91
CA CYS A 252 -6.20 14.01 -16.02
C CYS A 252 -6.15 15.46 -15.52
N HIS A 253 -5.86 15.67 -14.23
CA HIS A 253 -5.70 17.01 -13.64
C HIS A 253 -4.35 17.67 -13.97
N ARG A 254 -3.34 16.89 -14.36
CA ARG A 254 -1.99 17.40 -14.65
C ARG A 254 -1.79 17.73 -16.12
N CYS A 255 -2.24 16.86 -17.02
CA CYS A 255 -2.05 16.98 -18.46
C CYS A 255 -3.38 16.94 -19.23
N THR A 256 -3.31 17.14 -20.55
CA THR A 256 -4.47 17.11 -21.46
C THR A 256 -4.62 15.77 -22.20
N ILE A 257 -4.21 14.65 -21.59
CA ILE A 257 -4.39 13.32 -22.18
C ILE A 257 -5.87 13.04 -22.44
N LYS A 258 -6.19 12.48 -23.60
CA LYS A 258 -7.54 12.07 -23.98
C LYS A 258 -7.89 10.69 -23.40
N LYS A 259 -9.19 10.45 -23.15
CA LYS A 259 -9.70 9.14 -22.68
C LYS A 259 -9.20 7.94 -23.49
N GLU A 260 -9.18 8.06 -24.82
CA GLU A 260 -8.73 7.01 -25.74
C GLU A 260 -7.24 6.61 -25.57
N ASN A 261 -6.44 7.50 -24.97
CA ASN A 261 -5.00 7.32 -24.79
C ASN A 261 -4.62 6.86 -23.37
N LEU A 262 -5.58 6.69 -22.45
CA LEU A 262 -5.30 6.31 -21.05
C LEU A 262 -4.61 4.94 -20.93
N ALA A 263 -4.76 4.07 -21.92
CA ALA A 263 -4.10 2.77 -21.96
C ALA A 263 -2.59 2.86 -22.26
N ASN A 264 -2.08 4.03 -22.69
CA ASN A 264 -0.72 4.19 -23.21
C ASN A 264 0.37 4.32 -22.12
N LEU A 265 0.05 4.17 -20.84
CA LEU A 265 1.03 4.24 -19.73
C LEU A 265 2.41 3.67 -20.11
N GLY A 266 3.44 4.50 -19.97
CA GLY A 266 4.83 4.10 -20.19
C GLY A 266 5.26 3.98 -21.65
N THR A 267 4.43 4.31 -22.63
CA THR A 267 4.90 4.51 -24.02
C THR A 267 5.64 5.85 -24.15
N PRO A 268 6.45 6.03 -25.21
CA PRO A 268 7.02 7.35 -25.52
C PRO A 268 5.93 8.42 -25.71
N THR A 269 4.83 8.05 -26.37
CA THR A 269 3.67 8.95 -26.57
C THR A 269 2.97 9.34 -25.26
N ASP A 270 2.89 8.44 -24.27
CA ASP A 270 2.39 8.78 -22.94
C ASP A 270 3.31 9.78 -22.24
N THR A 271 4.62 9.60 -22.36
CA THR A 271 5.61 10.55 -21.80
C THR A 271 5.45 11.94 -22.41
N GLU A 272 5.37 12.03 -23.74
CA GLU A 272 5.11 13.30 -24.45
C GLU A 272 3.80 13.96 -24.01
N HIS A 273 2.74 13.18 -23.79
CA HIS A 273 1.46 13.70 -23.31
C HIS A 273 1.51 14.16 -21.84
N ARG A 274 2.26 13.47 -20.96
CA ARG A 274 2.43 13.91 -19.56
C ARG A 274 3.26 15.19 -19.46
N ASP A 275 4.20 15.39 -20.38
CA ASP A 275 5.00 16.61 -20.46
C ASP A 275 4.18 17.82 -20.95
N GLN A 276 3.04 17.58 -21.61
CA GLN A 276 2.04 18.60 -21.95
C GLN A 276 1.18 18.96 -20.73
N ILE A 277 1.83 19.59 -19.74
CA ILE A 277 1.20 20.04 -18.50
C ILE A 277 0.19 21.16 -18.81
N ARG A 278 -0.96 21.09 -18.15
CA ARG A 278 -2.01 22.12 -18.22
C ARG A 278 -1.49 23.50 -17.78
N SER A 279 -1.86 24.54 -18.54
CA SER A 279 -1.58 25.93 -18.18
C SER A 279 -2.72 26.52 -17.33
N GLU A 280 -2.47 26.75 -16.03
CA GLU A 280 -3.49 27.36 -15.14
C GLU A 280 -3.91 28.76 -15.64
N GLY A 281 -2.97 29.55 -16.18
CA GLY A 281 -3.29 30.88 -16.72
C GLY A 281 -4.23 30.82 -17.95
N GLU A 282 -4.01 29.87 -18.86
CA GLU A 282 -4.91 29.65 -20.01
C GLU A 282 -6.30 29.18 -19.54
N GLN A 283 -6.34 28.30 -18.53
CA GLN A 283 -7.59 27.83 -17.94
C GLN A 283 -8.39 28.98 -17.35
N TRP A 284 -7.75 29.87 -16.58
CA TRP A 284 -8.43 31.03 -16.01
C TRP A 284 -9.05 31.93 -17.06
N ASN A 285 -8.32 32.21 -18.15
CA ASN A 285 -8.86 33.05 -19.23
C ASN A 285 -10.13 32.43 -19.82
N LYS A 286 -10.12 31.12 -20.12
CA LYS A 286 -11.30 30.42 -20.65
C LYS A 286 -12.45 30.38 -19.65
N VAL A 287 -12.17 30.16 -18.37
CA VAL A 287 -13.20 30.15 -17.31
C VAL A 287 -13.79 31.54 -17.10
N ALA A 288 -12.97 32.60 -17.13
CA ALA A 288 -13.42 33.98 -17.01
C ALA A 288 -14.35 34.38 -18.18
N GLU A 289 -13.99 34.02 -19.41
CA GLU A 289 -14.85 34.22 -20.58
C GLU A 289 -16.18 33.45 -20.45
N ALA A 290 -16.14 32.20 -20.00
CA ALA A 290 -17.35 31.41 -19.77
C ALA A 290 -18.25 32.01 -18.68
N ARG A 291 -17.67 32.50 -17.58
CA ARG A 291 -18.42 33.17 -16.50
C ARG A 291 -19.05 34.48 -16.99
N ALA A 292 -18.39 35.25 -17.85
CA ALA A 292 -18.97 36.45 -18.43
C ALA A 292 -20.24 36.13 -19.26
N ILE A 293 -20.26 34.99 -19.95
CA ILE A 293 -21.44 34.50 -20.69
C ILE A 293 -22.58 34.12 -19.74
N ILE A 294 -22.27 33.44 -18.62
CA ILE A 294 -23.27 33.10 -17.58
C ILE A 294 -23.87 34.39 -16.98
N VAL A 295 -23.03 35.36 -16.64
CA VAL A 295 -23.46 36.68 -16.12
C VAL A 295 -24.33 37.43 -17.13
N ALA A 296 -24.08 37.26 -18.44
CA ALA A 296 -24.92 37.82 -19.50
C ALA A 296 -26.29 37.11 -19.67
N GLY A 297 -26.63 36.16 -18.79
CA GLY A 297 -27.95 35.51 -18.73
C GLY A 297 -28.07 34.23 -19.57
N TYR A 298 -26.97 33.58 -19.90
CA TYR A 298 -26.96 32.27 -20.58
C TYR A 298 -26.88 31.11 -19.58
N ALA A 299 -27.34 29.93 -19.98
CA ALA A 299 -27.26 28.72 -19.17
C ALA A 299 -25.80 28.23 -19.04
N VAL A 300 -25.48 27.57 -17.93
CA VAL A 300 -24.10 27.11 -17.61
C VAL A 300 -23.54 26.07 -18.59
N ASP A 301 -24.42 25.45 -19.38
CA ASP A 301 -24.17 24.37 -20.35
C ASP A 301 -24.49 24.79 -21.80
N THR A 302 -24.56 26.10 -22.08
CA THR A 302 -24.80 26.60 -23.44
C THR A 302 -23.68 26.17 -24.40
N ASP A 303 -24.00 25.87 -25.66
CA ASP A 303 -23.03 25.49 -26.71
C ASP A 303 -21.80 26.41 -26.80
N GLN A 304 -21.96 27.71 -26.56
CA GLN A 304 -20.86 28.68 -26.57
C GLN A 304 -19.86 28.46 -25.41
N ILE A 305 -20.35 28.07 -24.24
CA ILE A 305 -19.52 27.73 -23.07
C ILE A 305 -18.89 26.36 -23.29
N GLU A 306 -19.68 25.39 -23.75
CA GLU A 306 -19.23 24.04 -24.04
C GLU A 306 -18.10 24.03 -25.08
N ALA A 307 -18.22 24.79 -26.16
CA ALA A 307 -17.18 24.91 -27.18
C ALA A 307 -15.84 25.43 -26.63
N LYS A 308 -15.85 26.26 -25.57
CA LYS A 308 -14.65 26.79 -24.92
C LYS A 308 -14.04 25.82 -23.91
N LEU A 309 -14.88 25.20 -23.07
CA LEU A 309 -14.43 24.47 -21.90
C LEU A 309 -14.30 22.96 -22.12
N LYS A 310 -15.20 22.35 -22.91
CA LYS A 310 -15.23 20.89 -23.16
C LYS A 310 -13.93 20.34 -23.75
N PRO A 311 -13.22 21.01 -24.69
CA PRO A 311 -11.98 20.48 -25.27
C PRO A 311 -10.89 20.16 -24.24
N GLN A 312 -10.79 20.94 -23.16
CA GLN A 312 -9.86 20.71 -22.04
C GLN A 312 -10.55 20.17 -20.79
N SER A 313 -11.84 19.81 -20.89
CA SER A 313 -12.65 19.32 -19.77
C SER A 313 -12.71 20.29 -18.59
N LEU A 314 -12.76 21.59 -18.85
CA LEU A 314 -12.88 22.61 -17.82
C LEU A 314 -14.35 22.81 -17.42
N VAL A 315 -14.58 23.40 -16.26
CA VAL A 315 -15.91 23.81 -15.78
C VAL A 315 -15.93 25.32 -15.54
N PRO A 316 -17.10 25.99 -15.60
CA PRO A 316 -17.18 27.45 -15.44
C PRO A 316 -17.07 27.91 -13.97
N THR A 317 -16.21 27.26 -13.18
CA THR A 317 -15.95 27.57 -11.77
C THR A 317 -14.48 27.91 -11.57
N VAL A 318 -14.22 28.99 -10.84
CA VAL A 318 -12.86 29.40 -10.48
C VAL A 318 -12.44 28.68 -9.21
N SER A 319 -11.27 28.05 -9.22
CA SER A 319 -10.70 27.46 -8.00
C SER A 319 -10.20 28.55 -7.06
N THR A 320 -10.70 28.56 -5.83
CA THR A 320 -10.32 29.54 -4.79
C THR A 320 -8.85 29.40 -4.41
N LEU A 321 -8.35 28.17 -4.29
CA LEU A 321 -6.93 27.90 -4.02
C LEU A 321 -6.03 28.50 -5.10
N SER A 322 -6.34 28.25 -6.37
CA SER A 322 -5.56 28.75 -7.51
C SER A 322 -5.64 30.29 -7.59
N SER A 323 -6.83 30.88 -7.49
CA SER A 323 -7.03 32.34 -7.59
C SER A 323 -6.45 33.14 -6.42
N ARG A 324 -6.59 32.69 -5.17
CA ARG A 324 -6.10 33.42 -3.97
C ARG A 324 -4.61 33.23 -3.75
N LEU A 325 -4.05 32.06 -4.10
CA LEU A 325 -2.66 31.72 -3.77
C LEU A 325 -1.67 31.93 -4.91
N SER A 326 -2.12 32.01 -6.16
CA SER A 326 -1.23 32.24 -7.30
C SER A 326 -0.39 33.53 -7.26
N PRO A 327 -0.83 34.66 -6.66
CA PRO A 327 0.05 35.83 -6.53
C PRO A 327 1.30 35.57 -5.68
N MET A 328 1.33 34.45 -4.96
CA MET A 328 2.46 34.00 -4.14
C MET A 328 3.25 32.86 -4.80
N GLY A 329 3.01 32.59 -6.08
CA GLY A 329 3.71 31.55 -6.85
C GLY A 329 3.18 30.12 -6.62
N PHE A 330 2.05 29.94 -5.92
CA PHE A 330 1.42 28.64 -5.75
C PHE A 330 0.79 28.15 -7.07
N ARG A 331 0.97 26.86 -7.36
CA ARG A 331 0.30 26.15 -8.47
C ARG A 331 -0.51 25.01 -7.89
N LEU A 332 -1.79 24.95 -8.22
CA LEU A 332 -2.73 23.97 -7.68
C LEU A 332 -2.52 22.58 -8.28
N LEU A 333 -2.37 22.48 -9.60
CA LEU A 333 -2.35 21.17 -10.28
C LEU A 333 -1.17 20.28 -9.82
N PRO A 334 0.04 20.82 -9.59
CA PRO A 334 1.15 20.05 -9.02
C PRO A 334 1.04 19.77 -7.52
N ALA A 335 0.18 20.48 -6.78
CA ALA A 335 -0.07 20.23 -5.36
C ALA A 335 -1.04 19.06 -5.14
N LEU A 336 -1.85 18.72 -6.14
CA LEU A 336 -2.67 17.51 -6.16
C LEU A 336 -1.79 16.28 -6.45
N VAL A 337 -1.32 15.67 -5.37
CA VAL A 337 -0.34 14.57 -5.36
C VAL A 337 -0.96 13.24 -5.77
N VAL A 338 -0.11 12.25 -6.11
CA VAL A 338 -0.52 10.86 -6.36
C VAL A 338 -1.02 10.19 -5.08
N ASP A 339 -1.83 9.14 -5.23
CA ASP A 339 -2.47 8.46 -4.12
C ASP A 339 -2.55 6.94 -4.34
N LEU A 340 -1.63 6.22 -3.69
CA LEU A 340 -1.43 4.77 -3.91
C LEU A 340 -2.69 3.96 -3.61
N LEU A 341 -3.43 4.37 -2.60
CA LEU A 341 -4.63 3.70 -2.11
C LEU A 341 -5.74 3.72 -3.18
N HIS A 342 -6.18 4.90 -3.59
CA HIS A 342 -7.30 5.06 -4.50
C HIS A 342 -6.93 4.84 -5.97
N GLU A 343 -5.68 5.10 -6.36
CA GLU A 343 -5.24 4.98 -7.75
C GLU A 343 -4.81 3.56 -8.09
N PHE A 344 -4.00 2.92 -7.23
CA PHE A 344 -3.49 1.58 -7.52
C PHE A 344 -4.23 0.48 -6.76
N GLU A 345 -4.24 0.48 -5.43
CA GLU A 345 -4.75 -0.65 -4.63
C GLU A 345 -6.26 -0.89 -4.85
N ILE A 346 -7.09 0.13 -4.59
CA ILE A 346 -8.55 0.10 -4.81
C ILE A 346 -8.89 0.47 -6.26
N GLY A 347 -7.99 1.15 -6.96
CA GLY A 347 -8.20 1.61 -8.34
C GLY A 347 -7.88 0.54 -9.38
N VAL A 348 -6.60 0.33 -9.67
CA VAL A 348 -6.13 -0.58 -10.73
C VAL A 348 -6.18 -2.05 -10.31
N TRP A 349 -5.63 -2.37 -9.14
CA TRP A 349 -5.49 -3.75 -8.66
C TRP A 349 -6.83 -4.39 -8.33
N LYS A 350 -7.70 -3.76 -7.53
CA LYS A 350 -9.07 -4.27 -7.28
C LYS A 350 -9.81 -4.59 -8.58
N ASN A 351 -9.75 -3.69 -9.58
CA ASN A 351 -10.39 -3.90 -10.87
C ASN A 351 -9.78 -5.06 -11.67
N LEU A 352 -8.45 -5.20 -11.64
CA LEU A 352 -7.77 -6.36 -12.22
C LEU A 352 -8.20 -7.64 -11.51
N PHE A 353 -8.14 -7.69 -10.18
CA PHE A 353 -8.49 -8.85 -9.35
C PHE A 353 -9.93 -9.32 -9.59
N ILE A 354 -10.90 -8.40 -9.64
CA ILE A 354 -12.29 -8.71 -10.01
C ILE A 354 -12.34 -9.36 -11.39
N HIS A 355 -11.59 -8.84 -12.36
CA HIS A 355 -11.55 -9.43 -13.70
C HIS A 355 -10.86 -10.81 -13.72
N LEU A 356 -9.83 -11.04 -12.90
CA LEU A 356 -9.20 -12.35 -12.74
C LEU A 356 -10.21 -13.38 -12.23
N ILE A 357 -11.07 -13.02 -11.29
CA ILE A 357 -12.16 -13.90 -10.82
C ILE A 357 -13.15 -14.20 -11.96
N ARG A 358 -13.50 -13.22 -12.79
CA ARG A 358 -14.34 -13.43 -13.97
C ARG A 358 -13.68 -14.37 -14.99
N LEU A 359 -12.36 -14.31 -15.15
CA LEU A 359 -11.60 -15.25 -15.99
C LEU A 359 -11.64 -16.66 -15.40
N LEU A 360 -11.42 -16.83 -14.09
CA LEU A 360 -11.53 -18.15 -13.43
C LEU A 360 -12.93 -18.76 -13.63
N ASP A 361 -13.99 -17.96 -13.51
CA ASP A 361 -15.35 -18.42 -13.79
C ASP A 361 -15.55 -18.81 -15.27
N ALA A 362 -14.97 -18.05 -16.22
CA ALA A 362 -15.03 -18.36 -17.64
C ALA A 362 -14.26 -19.64 -18.02
N PHE A 363 -13.15 -19.93 -17.36
CA PHE A 363 -12.34 -21.14 -17.59
C PHE A 363 -12.76 -22.35 -16.76
N THR A 364 -13.69 -22.19 -15.81
CA THR A 364 -14.17 -23.31 -14.99
C THR A 364 -14.94 -24.32 -15.87
N GLN A 365 -14.50 -25.57 -15.86
CA GLN A 365 -15.14 -26.65 -16.61
C GLN A 365 -16.35 -27.20 -15.82
N ARG A 366 -17.38 -27.68 -16.52
CA ARG A 366 -18.65 -28.13 -15.90
C ARG A 366 -18.49 -29.30 -14.92
N ASN A 367 -17.42 -30.08 -15.02
CA ASN A 367 -17.21 -31.32 -14.24
C ASN A 367 -15.96 -31.26 -13.33
N SER A 368 -15.33 -30.09 -13.14
CA SER A 368 -14.15 -29.91 -12.28
C SER A 368 -14.51 -29.12 -11.02
N SER A 369 -13.62 -29.14 -10.01
CA SER A 369 -13.68 -28.17 -8.92
C SER A 369 -13.67 -26.75 -9.48
N THR A 370 -14.44 -25.86 -8.85
CA THR A 370 -14.51 -24.46 -9.25
C THR A 370 -13.17 -23.78 -9.02
N LEU A 371 -12.60 -23.16 -10.05
CA LEU A 371 -11.27 -22.54 -9.95
C LEU A 371 -11.22 -21.41 -8.91
N THR A 372 -12.34 -20.73 -8.67
CA THR A 372 -12.46 -19.72 -7.61
C THR A 372 -12.41 -20.32 -6.20
N ALA A 373 -12.97 -21.51 -5.99
CA ALA A 373 -12.90 -22.21 -4.70
C ALA A 373 -11.47 -22.72 -4.41
N GLU A 374 -10.74 -23.12 -5.45
CA GLU A 374 -9.32 -23.44 -5.35
C GLU A 374 -8.50 -22.18 -5.00
N LEU A 375 -8.76 -21.05 -5.66
CA LEU A 375 -8.12 -19.77 -5.32
C LEU A 375 -8.34 -19.41 -3.85
N ASP A 376 -9.58 -19.54 -3.35
CA ASP A 376 -9.94 -19.27 -1.97
C ASP A 376 -9.20 -20.18 -0.98
N THR A 377 -9.13 -21.48 -1.30
CA THR A 377 -8.38 -22.46 -0.52
C THR A 377 -6.90 -22.10 -0.42
N ARG A 378 -6.30 -21.62 -1.52
CA ARG A 378 -4.90 -21.21 -1.57
C ARG A 378 -4.65 -19.95 -0.75
N TYR A 379 -5.48 -18.92 -0.86
CA TYR A 379 -5.36 -17.73 -0.02
C TYR A 379 -5.51 -18.05 1.47
N TRP A 380 -6.43 -18.95 1.83
CA TRP A 380 -6.61 -19.41 3.21
C TRP A 380 -5.39 -20.19 3.73
N ALA A 381 -4.75 -20.98 2.86
CA ALA A 381 -3.56 -21.75 3.18
C ALA A 381 -2.26 -20.91 3.21
N THR A 382 -2.30 -19.67 2.70
CA THR A 382 -1.18 -18.73 2.81
C THR A 382 -0.93 -18.36 4.28
N PRO A 383 0.31 -18.50 4.77
CA PRO A 383 0.63 -18.20 6.16
C PRO A 383 0.62 -16.70 6.45
N THR A 384 0.35 -16.34 7.71
CA THR A 384 0.51 -14.97 8.20
C THR A 384 1.99 -14.62 8.36
N PHE A 385 2.35 -13.35 8.18
CA PHE A 385 3.72 -12.87 8.30
C PHE A 385 3.79 -11.49 8.95
N GLY A 386 4.83 -11.26 9.76
CA GLY A 386 4.99 -10.04 10.56
C GLY A 386 3.93 -9.90 11.66
N ARG A 387 3.95 -8.78 12.39
CA ARG A 387 2.91 -8.46 13.39
C ARG A 387 1.59 -8.06 12.73
N ASP A 388 1.67 -7.27 11.66
CA ASP A 388 0.52 -6.72 10.95
C ASP A 388 0.71 -6.67 9.43
N THR A 389 1.77 -7.31 8.91
CA THR A 389 2.20 -7.21 7.51
C THR A 389 1.34 -8.04 6.56
N ILE A 390 1.27 -9.36 6.77
CA ILE A 390 0.39 -10.27 6.02
C ILE A 390 -0.56 -10.91 7.01
N ARG A 391 -1.85 -10.61 6.87
CA ARG A 391 -2.90 -11.14 7.74
C ARG A 391 -3.43 -12.45 7.19
N LYS A 392 -4.17 -13.16 8.04
CA LYS A 392 -4.81 -14.40 7.62
C LYS A 392 -5.94 -14.05 6.66
N SER A 393 -5.85 -14.53 5.42
CA SER A 393 -6.92 -14.35 4.45
C SER A 393 -8.22 -14.98 4.97
N ASN A 394 -9.34 -14.28 4.81
CA ASN A 394 -10.67 -14.84 5.06
C ASN A 394 -10.94 -16.02 4.10
N ALA A 395 -11.85 -16.92 4.50
CA ALA A 395 -12.15 -18.15 3.76
C ALA A 395 -12.59 -17.92 2.30
N ASN A 396 -13.09 -16.72 1.98
CA ASN A 396 -13.66 -16.39 0.68
C ASN A 396 -13.00 -15.13 0.10
N ALA A 397 -11.73 -15.21 -0.28
CA ALA A 397 -10.99 -14.10 -0.89
C ALA A 397 -11.65 -13.59 -2.19
N SER A 398 -12.23 -14.50 -2.96
CA SER A 398 -12.92 -14.28 -4.24
C SER A 398 -14.28 -13.58 -4.09
N GLU A 399 -14.94 -13.72 -2.93
CA GLU A 399 -16.21 -13.05 -2.68
C GLU A 399 -16.05 -11.55 -2.37
N MET A 400 -14.84 -11.14 -1.98
CA MET A 400 -14.47 -9.76 -1.62
C MET A 400 -15.42 -9.11 -0.60
N LYS A 401 -16.02 -9.92 0.30
CA LYS A 401 -16.82 -9.40 1.41
C LYS A 401 -15.91 -8.73 2.43
N ARG A 402 -16.34 -7.59 2.96
CA ARG A 402 -15.74 -6.93 4.13
C ARG A 402 -14.24 -6.68 4.00
N LYS A 403 -13.81 -6.21 2.82
CA LYS A 403 -12.41 -5.93 2.52
C LYS A 403 -12.10 -4.44 2.61
N ALA A 404 -11.29 -4.07 3.59
CA ALA A 404 -10.66 -2.76 3.63
C ALA A 404 -9.57 -2.67 2.55
N ALA A 405 -9.13 -1.45 2.24
CA ALA A 405 -8.11 -1.21 1.22
C ALA A 405 -6.82 -2.03 1.42
N ARG A 406 -6.34 -2.09 2.66
CA ARG A 406 -5.21 -2.94 3.09
C ARG A 406 -5.37 -4.43 2.80
N ASP A 407 -6.60 -4.94 2.70
CA ASP A 407 -6.82 -6.36 2.36
C ASP A 407 -6.53 -6.60 0.87
N TYR A 408 -6.66 -5.58 0.02
CA TYR A 408 -6.25 -5.67 -1.39
C TYR A 408 -4.73 -5.67 -1.54
N GLU A 409 -3.98 -4.99 -0.68
CA GLU A 409 -2.52 -5.10 -0.61
C GLU A 409 -2.09 -6.54 -0.30
N ASP A 410 -2.60 -7.14 0.79
CA ASP A 410 -2.28 -8.52 1.17
C ASP A 410 -2.57 -9.52 0.02
N LEU A 411 -3.70 -9.32 -0.68
CA LEU A 411 -4.05 -10.10 -1.86
C LEU A 411 -3.02 -9.97 -2.98
N LEU A 412 -2.54 -8.76 -3.28
CA LEU A 412 -1.53 -8.55 -4.32
C LEU A 412 -0.21 -9.23 -3.94
N GLN A 413 0.25 -9.00 -2.71
CA GLN A 413 1.52 -9.54 -2.21
C GLN A 413 1.54 -11.08 -2.18
N CYS A 414 0.37 -11.72 -2.12
CA CYS A 414 0.21 -13.17 -2.14
C CYS A 414 -0.37 -13.73 -3.45
N ALA A 415 -0.59 -12.89 -4.48
CA ALA A 415 -1.31 -13.28 -5.68
C ALA A 415 -0.57 -14.32 -6.52
N ILE A 416 0.75 -14.20 -6.66
CA ILE A 416 1.54 -15.07 -7.54
C ILE A 416 1.40 -16.56 -7.12
N PRO A 417 1.69 -16.95 -5.85
CA PRO A 417 1.47 -18.34 -5.44
C PRO A 417 0.00 -18.77 -5.50
N ALA A 418 -0.94 -17.87 -5.20
CA ALA A 418 -2.37 -18.19 -5.20
C ALA A 418 -2.89 -18.52 -6.61
N PHE A 419 -2.48 -17.74 -7.62
CA PHE A 419 -2.96 -17.89 -9.00
C PHE A 419 -2.14 -18.88 -9.86
N GLU A 420 -0.94 -19.30 -9.43
CA GLU A 420 -0.07 -20.18 -10.23
C GLU A 420 -0.80 -21.45 -10.71
N GLY A 421 -0.91 -21.60 -12.03
CA GLY A 421 -1.48 -22.80 -12.66
C GLY A 421 -3.01 -22.89 -12.61
N LEU A 422 -3.72 -21.81 -12.22
CA LEU A 422 -5.19 -21.79 -12.26
C LEU A 422 -5.76 -21.50 -13.65
N LEU A 423 -5.05 -20.72 -14.47
CA LEU A 423 -5.42 -20.47 -15.85
C LEU A 423 -4.76 -21.51 -16.78
N PRO A 424 -5.35 -21.83 -17.95
CA PRO A 424 -4.66 -22.61 -18.95
C PRO A 424 -3.53 -21.81 -19.60
N GLU A 425 -2.51 -22.50 -20.13
CA GLU A 425 -1.50 -21.85 -20.96
C GLU A 425 -2.10 -21.43 -22.33
N PRO A 426 -1.66 -20.32 -22.93
CA PRO A 426 -0.56 -19.41 -22.51
C PRO A 426 -0.97 -18.32 -21.50
N HIS A 427 -2.25 -18.29 -21.09
CA HIS A 427 -2.81 -17.22 -20.24
C HIS A 427 -2.20 -17.19 -18.84
N ASN A 428 -1.88 -18.35 -18.27
CA ASN A 428 -1.22 -18.44 -16.97
C ASN A 428 0.18 -17.79 -16.98
N THR A 429 1.02 -18.11 -17.97
CA THR A 429 2.33 -17.46 -18.12
C THR A 429 2.20 -15.94 -18.23
N ALA A 430 1.23 -15.44 -19.02
CA ALA A 430 0.98 -14.01 -19.14
C ALA A 430 0.54 -13.37 -17.82
N LEU A 431 -0.33 -14.05 -17.06
CA LEU A 431 -0.80 -13.60 -15.75
C LEU A 431 0.33 -13.55 -14.71
N MET A 432 1.16 -14.60 -14.61
CA MET A 432 2.26 -14.64 -13.64
C MET A 432 3.22 -13.46 -13.82
N LYS A 433 3.57 -13.15 -15.09
CA LYS A 433 4.40 -11.97 -15.41
C LYS A 433 3.71 -10.66 -15.02
N LEU A 434 2.42 -10.51 -15.32
CA LEU A 434 1.67 -9.31 -14.95
C LEU A 434 1.58 -9.13 -13.43
N LEU A 435 1.25 -10.18 -12.68
CA LEU A 435 1.16 -10.13 -11.21
C LEU A 435 2.52 -9.78 -10.58
N TYR A 436 3.59 -10.35 -11.11
CA TYR A 436 4.94 -10.01 -10.69
C TYR A 436 5.26 -8.52 -10.90
N VAL A 437 4.99 -7.99 -12.09
CA VAL A 437 5.24 -6.58 -12.40
C VAL A 437 4.35 -5.66 -11.55
N CYS A 438 3.09 -6.02 -11.31
CA CYS A 438 2.20 -5.30 -10.39
C CYS A 438 2.75 -5.26 -8.96
N ALA A 439 3.18 -6.41 -8.42
CA ALA A 439 3.73 -6.50 -7.06
C ALA A 439 5.06 -5.73 -6.94
N GLN A 440 5.91 -5.79 -7.97
CA GLN A 440 7.17 -5.05 -7.99
C GLN A 440 6.97 -3.53 -8.11
N TRP A 441 6.04 -3.09 -8.96
CA TRP A 441 5.67 -1.69 -9.08
C TRP A 441 5.13 -1.15 -7.75
N HIS A 442 4.23 -1.90 -7.11
CA HIS A 442 3.65 -1.57 -5.81
C HIS A 442 4.71 -1.48 -4.71
N ALA A 443 5.60 -2.47 -4.60
CA ALA A 443 6.67 -2.48 -3.61
C ALA A 443 7.61 -1.28 -3.76
N LEU A 444 7.94 -0.88 -5.00
CA LEU A 444 8.74 0.32 -5.29
C LEU A 444 7.99 1.60 -4.94
N ALA A 445 6.74 1.76 -5.40
CA ALA A 445 5.93 2.96 -5.16
C ALA A 445 5.62 3.19 -3.67
N LYS A 446 5.68 2.12 -2.87
CA LYS A 446 5.39 2.12 -1.44
C LYS A 446 6.63 2.32 -0.56
N LEU A 447 7.85 2.40 -1.11
CA LEU A 447 9.05 2.64 -0.30
C LEU A 447 8.94 3.95 0.50
N GLN A 448 9.51 3.93 1.70
CA GLN A 448 9.58 5.05 2.65
C GLN A 448 10.92 5.78 2.60
N LEU A 449 11.87 5.28 1.83
CA LEU A 449 13.09 6.01 1.48
C LEU A 449 13.50 5.62 0.07
N HIS A 450 13.57 6.62 -0.79
CA HIS A 450 14.03 6.48 -2.16
C HIS A 450 15.39 7.14 -2.35
N HIS A 451 16.09 6.68 -3.36
CA HIS A 451 17.19 7.40 -4.01
C HIS A 451 17.03 7.33 -5.52
N ASP A 452 17.88 8.04 -6.27
CA ASP A 452 17.78 8.15 -7.73
C ASP A 452 17.62 6.77 -8.41
N LEU A 453 18.47 5.78 -8.07
CA LEU A 453 18.37 4.44 -8.66
C LEU A 453 17.02 3.73 -8.39
N THR A 454 16.44 3.84 -7.19
CA THR A 454 15.12 3.20 -6.93
C THR A 454 13.99 3.88 -7.72
N LEU A 455 14.11 5.19 -7.97
CA LEU A 455 13.11 5.94 -8.74
C LEU A 455 13.26 5.70 -10.23
N ASP A 456 14.49 5.59 -10.73
CA ASP A 456 14.77 5.15 -12.10
C ASP A 456 14.28 3.71 -12.31
N PHE A 457 14.35 2.87 -11.28
CA PHE A 457 13.80 1.52 -11.35
C PHE A 457 12.27 1.51 -11.35
N LEU A 458 11.64 2.40 -10.56
CA LEU A 458 10.19 2.61 -10.61
C LEU A 458 9.75 3.12 -12.00
N ASP A 459 10.51 4.02 -12.62
CA ASP A 459 10.25 4.50 -13.98
C ASP A 459 10.31 3.33 -15.00
N TYR A 460 11.35 2.50 -14.93
CA TYR A 460 11.49 1.30 -15.76
C TYR A 460 10.32 0.32 -15.57
N ILE A 461 9.96 0.00 -14.32
CA ILE A 461 8.87 -0.93 -14.03
C ILE A 461 7.51 -0.35 -14.42
N THR A 462 7.33 0.98 -14.42
CA THR A 462 6.11 1.62 -14.92
C THR A 462 5.93 1.38 -16.43
N VAL A 463 7.01 1.40 -17.22
CA VAL A 463 6.98 1.02 -18.64
C VAL A 463 6.59 -0.44 -18.81
N GLN A 464 7.18 -1.34 -18.03
CA GLN A 464 6.86 -2.76 -18.04
C GLN A 464 5.39 -3.01 -17.66
N LEU A 465 4.88 -2.34 -16.63
CA LEU A 465 3.50 -2.46 -16.18
C LEU A 465 2.52 -2.09 -17.29
N GLY A 466 2.75 -0.97 -17.96
CA GLY A 466 1.98 -0.55 -19.13
C GLY A 466 1.95 -1.61 -20.24
N ALA A 467 3.13 -2.12 -20.62
CA ALA A 467 3.26 -3.11 -21.68
C ALA A 467 2.59 -4.45 -21.32
N HIS A 468 2.86 -4.99 -20.14
CA HIS A 468 2.29 -6.25 -19.68
C HIS A 468 0.77 -6.18 -19.48
N MET A 469 0.24 -5.06 -18.99
CA MET A 469 -1.21 -4.86 -18.86
C MET A 469 -1.90 -4.84 -20.23
N ARG A 470 -1.34 -4.12 -21.21
CA ARG A 470 -1.87 -4.08 -22.58
C ARG A 470 -1.83 -5.45 -23.27
N ARG A 471 -0.70 -6.17 -23.17
CA ARG A 471 -0.58 -7.53 -23.71
C ARG A 471 -1.58 -8.49 -23.05
N PHE A 472 -1.70 -8.49 -21.73
CA PHE A 472 -2.66 -9.33 -21.02
C PHE A 472 -4.11 -9.01 -21.44
N SER A 473 -4.46 -7.73 -21.55
CA SER A 473 -5.77 -7.30 -22.04
C SER A 473 -6.06 -7.83 -23.44
N ARG A 474 -5.13 -7.67 -24.38
CA ARG A 474 -5.29 -8.06 -25.78
C ARG A 474 -5.30 -9.59 -25.97
N ASP A 475 -4.33 -10.28 -25.38
CA ASP A 475 -4.06 -11.68 -25.69
C ASP A 475 -4.88 -12.64 -24.83
N THR A 476 -5.34 -12.18 -23.64
CA THR A 476 -6.14 -13.00 -22.70
C THR A 476 -7.56 -12.46 -22.50
N CYS A 477 -7.70 -11.18 -22.13
CA CYS A 477 -9.02 -10.65 -21.76
C CYS A 477 -9.95 -10.44 -22.97
N GLU A 478 -9.43 -9.99 -24.11
CA GLU A 478 -10.23 -9.79 -25.34
C GLU A 478 -10.58 -11.12 -26.02
N THR A 479 -9.75 -12.16 -25.84
CA THR A 479 -9.97 -13.49 -26.42
C THR A 479 -10.90 -14.38 -25.57
N THR A 480 -11.08 -14.03 -24.29
CA THR A 480 -11.92 -14.79 -23.34
C THR A 480 -13.24 -14.10 -23.07
N ALA A 481 -14.36 -14.77 -23.37
CA ALA A 481 -15.69 -14.25 -23.11
C ALA A 481 -16.03 -14.27 -21.61
N THR A 482 -15.87 -13.13 -20.93
CA THR A 482 -16.20 -12.97 -19.51
C THR A 482 -17.55 -12.28 -19.29
N ARG A 483 -18.17 -12.52 -18.13
CA ARG A 483 -19.48 -11.97 -17.73
C ARG A 483 -19.41 -11.36 -16.34
N GLU A 484 -20.37 -10.49 -16.01
CA GLU A 484 -20.62 -9.99 -14.65
C GLU A 484 -20.59 -11.15 -13.66
N LEU A 485 -20.01 -10.97 -12.46
CA LEU A 485 -20.16 -11.95 -11.38
C LEU A 485 -21.63 -12.00 -10.92
N ARG A 486 -22.03 -13.08 -10.25
CA ARG A 486 -23.42 -13.23 -9.77
C ARG A 486 -23.86 -12.05 -8.90
N LYS A 487 -23.01 -11.62 -7.97
CA LYS A 487 -23.27 -10.44 -7.12
C LYS A 487 -23.42 -9.16 -7.93
N GLU A 488 -22.61 -8.96 -8.97
CA GLU A 488 -22.70 -7.76 -9.81
C GLU A 488 -24.02 -7.71 -10.58
N ALA A 489 -24.49 -8.86 -11.07
CA ALA A 489 -25.78 -8.98 -11.73
C ALA A 489 -26.95 -8.78 -10.75
N GLU A 490 -26.83 -9.29 -9.51
CA GLU A 490 -27.79 -9.08 -8.43
C GLU A 490 -27.85 -7.61 -7.98
N ALA A 491 -26.71 -6.95 -7.76
CA ALA A 491 -26.62 -5.53 -7.42
C ALA A 491 -27.16 -4.64 -8.54
N ARG A 492 -26.83 -4.96 -9.80
CA ARG A 492 -27.44 -4.28 -10.95
C ARG A 492 -28.95 -4.50 -11.00
N ALA A 493 -29.44 -5.72 -10.75
CA ALA A 493 -30.88 -5.98 -10.73
C ALA A 493 -31.59 -5.21 -9.61
N ARG A 494 -30.96 -5.04 -8.45
CA ARG A 494 -31.47 -4.19 -7.35
C ARG A 494 -31.54 -2.72 -7.79
N ARG A 495 -30.50 -2.19 -8.43
CA ARG A 495 -30.47 -0.82 -8.97
C ARG A 495 -31.48 -0.58 -10.10
N GLU A 496 -31.59 -1.53 -11.03
CA GLU A 496 -32.60 -1.47 -12.11
C GLU A 496 -34.03 -1.61 -11.55
N GLY A 497 -34.19 -2.32 -10.42
CA GLY A 497 -35.47 -2.54 -9.74
C GLY A 497 -35.87 -1.46 -8.72
N SER A 498 -34.95 -0.60 -8.27
CA SER A 498 -35.28 0.58 -7.45
C SER A 498 -35.86 1.74 -8.27
N GLY A 499 -35.73 1.68 -9.61
CA GLY A 499 -36.47 2.52 -10.56
C GLY A 499 -37.84 1.94 -10.93
N THR A 500 -38.50 2.52 -11.94
CA THR A 500 -39.82 2.07 -12.46
C THR A 500 -39.78 0.75 -13.27
N GLY A 501 -38.63 0.05 -13.31
CA GLY A 501 -38.41 -1.15 -14.12
C GLY A 501 -38.35 -2.46 -13.32
N LYS A 502 -38.54 -3.61 -14.00
CA LYS A 502 -38.20 -4.93 -13.44
C LYS A 502 -36.73 -5.23 -13.73
N GLY A 503 -35.86 -5.15 -12.72
CA GLY A 503 -34.45 -5.54 -12.85
C GLY A 503 -34.27 -7.04 -13.13
N THR A 504 -33.31 -7.40 -13.99
CA THR A 504 -32.96 -8.81 -14.27
C THR A 504 -31.58 -9.17 -13.72
N ALA A 505 -31.51 -10.26 -12.95
CA ALA A 505 -30.26 -10.83 -12.44
C ALA A 505 -29.48 -11.62 -13.50
N THR A 506 -29.86 -11.53 -14.78
CA THR A 506 -29.14 -12.18 -15.88
C THR A 506 -27.76 -11.54 -16.06
N ARG A 507 -26.69 -12.34 -15.98
CA ARG A 507 -25.30 -11.86 -16.07
C ARG A 507 -24.96 -11.32 -17.47
N LYS A 508 -24.59 -10.02 -17.57
CA LYS A 508 -24.21 -9.37 -18.84
C LYS A 508 -22.73 -9.60 -19.18
N PRO A 509 -22.30 -9.54 -20.47
CA PRO A 509 -20.88 -9.55 -20.83
C PRO A 509 -20.11 -8.39 -20.19
N ARG A 510 -18.88 -8.63 -19.75
CA ARG A 510 -17.98 -7.60 -19.21
C ARG A 510 -16.59 -7.74 -19.77
N LYS A 511 -15.87 -6.61 -19.87
CA LYS A 511 -14.46 -6.54 -20.28
C LYS A 511 -13.60 -6.02 -19.14
N LEU A 512 -12.29 -6.11 -19.30
CA LEU A 512 -11.32 -5.50 -18.37
C LEU A 512 -11.44 -3.97 -18.44
N GLY A 513 -11.69 -3.32 -17.29
CA GLY A 513 -11.93 -1.88 -17.19
C GLY A 513 -10.83 -1.12 -16.47
N VAL A 514 -9.56 -1.50 -16.65
CA VAL A 514 -8.43 -0.94 -15.89
C VAL A 514 -7.86 0.36 -16.46
N PHE A 515 -8.04 0.62 -17.75
CA PHE A 515 -7.47 1.77 -18.45
C PHE A 515 -8.25 3.07 -18.17
N THR A 516 -8.11 3.56 -16.94
CA THR A 516 -8.75 4.78 -16.42
C THR A 516 -7.70 5.86 -16.15
N THR A 517 -8.11 7.06 -15.73
CA THR A 517 -7.15 8.10 -15.29
C THR A 517 -6.24 7.59 -14.17
N LYS A 518 -6.76 6.74 -13.27
CA LYS A 518 -6.00 6.11 -12.19
C LYS A 518 -4.82 5.26 -12.71
N PHE A 519 -4.97 4.63 -13.88
CA PHE A 519 -3.89 3.89 -14.52
C PHE A 519 -2.85 4.82 -15.17
N HIS A 520 -3.30 5.92 -15.78
CA HIS A 520 -2.39 6.89 -16.39
C HIS A 520 -1.49 7.61 -15.36
N VAL A 521 -2.05 8.02 -14.22
CA VAL A 521 -1.30 8.75 -13.18
C VAL A 521 -0.25 7.89 -12.47
N LEU A 522 -0.21 6.57 -12.67
CA LEU A 522 0.89 5.72 -12.22
C LEU A 522 2.25 6.20 -12.79
N GLY A 523 2.22 6.86 -13.94
CA GLY A 523 3.38 7.51 -14.56
C GLY A 523 3.92 8.75 -13.83
N ASP A 524 3.16 9.33 -12.92
CA ASP A 524 3.54 10.54 -12.18
C ASP A 524 4.28 10.26 -10.86
N TYR A 525 4.26 9.02 -10.35
CA TYR A 525 4.73 8.67 -9.01
C TYR A 525 6.18 9.09 -8.78
N SER A 526 7.08 8.71 -9.68
CA SER A 526 8.50 9.02 -9.54
C SER A 526 8.76 10.54 -9.52
N THR A 527 8.05 11.31 -10.34
CA THR A 527 8.17 12.77 -10.40
C THR A 527 7.64 13.43 -9.13
N VAL A 528 6.49 12.98 -8.62
CA VAL A 528 5.93 13.50 -7.36
C VAL A 528 6.84 13.14 -6.18
N ILE A 529 7.42 11.94 -6.17
CA ILE A 529 8.35 11.52 -5.10
C ILE A 529 9.62 12.36 -5.11
N ARG A 530 10.23 12.59 -6.29
CA ARG A 530 11.40 13.49 -6.43
C ARG A 530 11.10 14.90 -5.91
N ARG A 531 9.84 15.35 -6.03
CA ARG A 531 9.42 16.70 -5.67
C ARG A 531 9.14 16.87 -4.18
N TYR A 532 8.36 15.97 -3.57
CA TYR A 532 7.78 16.14 -2.23
C TYR A 532 8.23 15.10 -1.19
N GLY A 533 8.99 14.07 -1.58
CA GLY A 533 9.30 12.93 -0.72
C GLY A 533 8.39 11.73 -0.98
N THR A 534 8.46 10.69 -0.16
CA THR A 534 7.78 9.41 -0.42
C THR A 534 6.26 9.48 -0.22
N THR A 535 5.53 8.53 -0.82
CA THR A 535 4.06 8.50 -0.88
C THR A 535 3.38 8.43 0.48
N ASP A 536 3.98 7.75 1.47
CA ASP A 536 3.49 7.71 2.86
C ASP A 536 3.44 9.10 3.53
N SER A 537 4.18 10.09 3.03
CA SER A 537 4.13 11.47 3.54
C SER A 537 2.79 12.16 3.27
N TYR A 538 2.11 11.80 2.17
CA TYR A 538 0.90 12.44 1.67
C TYR A 538 -0.18 11.44 1.22
N SER A 539 -0.10 10.20 1.71
CA SER A 539 -1.07 9.13 1.42
C SER A 539 -2.42 9.43 2.05
N THR A 540 -3.51 9.13 1.33
CA THR A 540 -4.87 9.25 1.85
C THR A 540 -5.17 8.27 2.98
N GLU A 541 -4.40 7.17 3.10
CA GLU A 541 -4.45 6.24 4.24
C GLU A 541 -4.33 6.99 5.58
N THR A 542 -3.53 8.05 5.66
CA THR A 542 -3.37 8.83 6.89
C THR A 542 -4.65 9.57 7.26
N GLY A 543 -5.39 10.08 6.27
CA GLY A 543 -6.67 10.73 6.50
C GLY A 543 -7.77 9.72 6.85
N GLU A 544 -7.80 8.55 6.21
CA GLU A 544 -8.70 7.45 6.60
C GLU A 544 -8.45 6.99 8.05
N LEU A 545 -7.18 6.92 8.47
CA LEU A 545 -6.85 6.67 9.88
C LEU A 545 -7.42 7.77 10.80
N CYS A 546 -7.42 9.03 10.35
CA CYS A 546 -7.99 10.14 11.10
C CYS A 546 -9.53 10.10 11.16
N HIS A 547 -10.22 9.48 10.19
CA HIS A 547 -11.68 9.27 10.22
C HIS A 547 -12.15 8.42 11.41
N ARG A 548 -11.28 7.58 11.99
CA ARG A 548 -11.62 6.75 13.16
C ARG A 548 -12.06 7.58 14.36
N LEU A 549 -11.49 8.76 14.54
CA LEU A 549 -11.82 9.66 15.64
C LEU A 549 -13.25 10.22 15.53
N PRO A 550 -13.62 10.97 14.47
CA PRO A 550 -14.99 11.48 14.34
C PRO A 550 -16.04 10.37 14.27
N LYS A 551 -15.74 9.21 13.66
CA LYS A 551 -16.65 8.04 13.70
C LYS A 551 -16.88 7.56 15.15
N ALA A 552 -15.82 7.39 15.95
CA ALA A 552 -15.94 7.00 17.36
C ALA A 552 -16.58 8.08 18.26
N TRP A 553 -16.48 9.35 17.87
CA TRP A 553 -17.13 10.45 18.59
C TRP A 553 -18.60 10.58 18.24
N PHE A 554 -19.00 10.22 17.01
CA PHE A 554 -20.39 10.30 16.55
C PHE A 554 -21.32 9.47 17.42
N GLU A 555 -20.89 8.30 17.87
CA GLU A 555 -21.61 7.44 18.84
C GLU A 555 -21.92 8.14 20.17
N ARG A 556 -21.22 9.24 20.48
CA ARG A 556 -21.38 10.06 21.69
C ARG A 556 -22.21 11.32 21.45
N THR A 557 -22.76 11.49 20.26
CA THR A 557 -23.64 12.60 19.89
C THR A 557 -25.10 12.15 19.92
N ASP A 558 -26.04 13.10 19.92
CA ASP A 558 -27.47 12.80 19.77
C ASP A 558 -27.93 12.62 18.30
N GLY A 559 -26.98 12.64 17.35
CA GLY A 559 -27.22 12.55 15.92
C GLY A 559 -27.81 13.81 15.27
N LYS A 560 -27.97 14.92 15.99
CA LYS A 560 -28.49 16.20 15.48
C LYS A 560 -27.43 17.28 15.50
N ASP A 561 -27.25 18.01 14.40
CA ASP A 561 -26.20 19.04 14.25
C ASP A 561 -24.85 18.54 14.81
N TYR A 562 -24.53 17.27 14.51
CA TYR A 562 -23.46 16.52 15.17
C TYR A 562 -22.09 17.12 14.88
N GLU A 563 -21.92 17.89 13.81
CA GLU A 563 -20.71 18.63 13.47
C GLU A 563 -20.29 19.57 14.61
N VAL A 564 -21.25 20.23 15.28
CA VAL A 564 -20.97 21.08 16.43
C VAL A 564 -20.49 20.23 17.60
N GLN A 565 -21.18 19.14 17.90
CA GLN A 565 -20.83 18.24 19.01
C GLN A 565 -19.47 17.57 18.81
N LEU A 566 -19.16 17.13 17.59
CA LEU A 566 -17.87 16.56 17.21
C LEU A 566 -16.74 17.57 17.45
N SER A 567 -16.90 18.82 17.01
CA SER A 567 -15.91 19.88 17.25
C SER A 567 -15.71 20.18 18.74
N GLU A 568 -16.77 20.12 19.55
CA GLU A 568 -16.65 20.28 21.00
C GLU A 568 -15.90 19.12 21.67
N ILE A 569 -16.17 17.87 21.25
CA ILE A 569 -15.48 16.67 21.75
C ILE A 569 -13.98 16.77 21.44
N GLU A 570 -13.64 17.10 20.20
CA GLU A 570 -12.27 17.28 19.73
C GLU A 570 -11.52 18.31 20.60
N ARG A 571 -12.14 19.46 20.86
CA ARG A 571 -11.53 20.54 21.66
C ARG A 571 -11.44 20.23 23.14
N ARG A 572 -12.39 19.49 23.71
CA ARG A 572 -12.29 18.97 25.09
C ARG A 572 -11.08 18.04 25.22
N GLN A 573 -10.89 17.12 24.27
CA GLN A 573 -9.75 16.20 24.28
C GLN A 573 -8.41 16.93 24.15
N ALA A 574 -8.28 17.85 23.19
CA ALA A 574 -7.07 18.64 23.00
C ALA A 574 -6.69 19.47 24.24
N ARG A 575 -7.67 20.08 24.92
CA ARG A 575 -7.44 20.81 26.16
C ARG A 575 -7.03 19.92 27.31
N LEU A 576 -7.67 18.76 27.46
CA LEU A 576 -7.29 17.79 28.50
C LEU A 576 -5.86 17.29 28.28
N ALA A 577 -5.45 17.06 27.02
CA ALA A 577 -4.08 16.73 26.68
C ALA A 577 -3.10 17.85 27.07
N LEU A 578 -3.41 19.10 26.75
CA LEU A 578 -2.59 20.27 27.14
C LEU A 578 -2.52 20.47 28.66
N ILE A 579 -3.63 20.28 29.38
CA ILE A 579 -3.63 20.35 30.85
C ILE A 579 -2.76 19.23 31.43
N ARG A 580 -2.87 18.00 30.91
CA ARG A 580 -2.03 16.88 31.33
C ARG A 580 -0.54 17.13 31.07
N SER A 581 -0.17 17.71 29.93
CA SER A 581 1.23 18.03 29.65
C SER A 581 1.77 19.11 30.60
N LYS A 582 0.96 20.13 30.92
CA LYS A 582 1.31 21.15 31.93
C LYS A 582 1.40 20.59 33.34
N LEU A 583 0.47 19.72 33.75
CA LEU A 583 0.46 19.09 35.08
C LEU A 583 1.59 18.06 35.25
N GLY A 584 1.90 17.27 34.23
CA GLY A 584 3.01 16.32 34.24
C GLY A 584 4.37 16.98 34.47
N ARG A 585 4.51 18.26 34.08
CA ARG A 585 5.68 19.08 34.40
C ARG A 585 5.70 19.60 35.86
N SER A 586 4.54 19.81 36.48
CA SER A 586 4.45 20.13 37.92
C SER A 586 4.65 18.93 38.84
N ALA A 587 4.43 17.71 38.35
CA ALA A 587 4.46 16.46 39.12
C ALA A 587 5.73 15.62 38.89
N ALA A 588 6.86 16.23 38.57
CA ALA A 588 8.15 15.55 38.49
C ALA A 588 8.70 15.21 39.89
N SER A 589 8.01 14.31 40.60
CA SER A 589 8.52 13.39 41.64
C SER A 589 7.37 12.46 42.07
N PRO A 590 7.15 11.31 41.43
CA PRO A 590 6.37 10.26 42.05
C PRO A 590 7.22 9.56 43.12
N PRO A 591 6.71 9.29 44.33
CA PRO A 591 7.37 8.38 45.26
C PRO A 591 7.33 6.95 44.68
N PRO A 592 8.34 6.11 44.96
CA PRO A 592 8.37 4.73 44.46
C PRO A 592 7.31 3.91 45.19
N GLY A 593 6.14 3.77 44.59
CA GLY A 593 5.14 2.77 44.96
C GLY A 593 5.48 1.42 44.32
N PRO A 594 5.20 0.28 44.98
CA PRO A 594 5.65 -1.02 44.54
C PRO A 594 4.81 -1.48 43.34
N ILE A 595 5.37 -1.33 42.14
CA ILE A 595 4.83 -1.94 40.93
C ILE A 595 5.48 -3.31 40.79
N SER A 596 4.69 -4.36 41.04
CA SER A 596 5.00 -5.71 40.57
C SER A 596 4.80 -5.75 39.05
N ALA A 597 5.70 -5.12 38.31
CA ALA A 597 5.91 -5.36 36.90
C ALA A 597 7.16 -6.21 36.82
N ALA A 598 7.02 -7.43 36.32
CA ALA A 598 8.15 -8.25 35.92
C ALA A 598 9.00 -7.43 34.92
N ALA A 599 10.14 -6.95 35.42
CA ALA A 599 11.30 -6.44 34.71
C ALA A 599 11.02 -5.95 33.28
N SER A 600 10.53 -4.72 33.15
CA SER A 600 11.09 -3.86 32.11
C SER A 600 12.54 -3.61 32.54
N ASP A 601 13.46 -4.33 31.93
CA ASP A 601 14.90 -4.11 32.11
C ASP A 601 15.17 -2.61 32.01
N ASN A 602 15.78 -2.06 33.08
CA ASN A 602 16.44 -0.77 33.06
C ASN A 602 17.57 -0.84 32.02
N LEU A 603 17.23 -0.62 30.76
CA LEU A 603 18.21 -0.46 29.70
C LEU A 603 18.78 0.94 29.84
N ASP A 604 20.05 0.97 30.26
CA ASP A 604 20.93 2.11 30.05
C ASP A 604 20.84 2.54 28.57
N PRO A 605 20.49 3.79 28.23
CA PRO A 605 20.35 4.25 26.84
C PRO A 605 21.62 4.08 25.99
N THR A 606 22.77 3.84 26.63
CA THR A 606 24.06 3.55 26.00
C THR A 606 24.32 2.05 25.73
N SER A 607 23.49 1.14 26.23
CA SER A 607 23.57 -0.29 25.91
C SER A 607 22.90 -0.56 24.57
N ALA A 608 23.68 -0.90 23.53
CA ALA A 608 23.14 -1.37 22.27
C ALA A 608 22.14 -2.51 22.51
N GLU A 609 20.91 -2.39 22.01
CA GLU A 609 19.92 -3.46 22.15
C GLU A 609 20.51 -4.78 21.61
N PRO A 610 20.33 -5.90 22.33
CA PRO A 610 20.86 -7.17 21.86
C PRO A 610 20.22 -7.56 20.53
N ARG A 611 21.01 -8.15 19.62
CA ARG A 611 20.54 -8.56 18.27
C ARG A 611 19.34 -9.51 18.30
N TYR A 612 19.22 -10.30 19.37
CA TYR A 612 18.07 -11.14 19.63
C TYR A 612 17.75 -11.19 21.14
N SER A 613 16.54 -11.61 21.47
CA SER A 613 16.15 -11.93 22.85
C SER A 613 15.44 -13.28 22.92
N ILE A 614 15.87 -14.12 23.86
CA ILE A 614 15.29 -15.43 24.20
C ILE A 614 15.02 -15.47 25.71
N GLY A 615 13.97 -16.16 26.13
CA GLY A 615 13.60 -16.29 27.54
C GLY A 615 14.76 -16.73 28.44
N ALA A 616 14.81 -16.21 29.66
CA ALA A 616 15.84 -16.58 30.65
C ALA A 616 15.41 -17.71 31.60
N THR A 617 14.13 -18.11 31.54
CA THR A 617 13.57 -19.10 32.45
C THR A 617 14.06 -20.51 32.13
N GLN A 618 14.22 -21.31 33.17
CA GLN A 618 14.64 -22.72 33.09
C GLN A 618 13.46 -23.68 33.33
N ASN A 619 12.22 -23.20 33.14
CA ASN A 619 10.99 -23.91 33.50
C ASN A 619 10.63 -25.06 32.56
N SER A 620 11.25 -25.11 31.37
CA SER A 620 11.01 -26.12 30.34
C SER A 620 12.28 -26.95 30.06
N PRO A 621 12.77 -27.75 31.02
CA PRO A 621 13.95 -28.58 30.83
C PRO A 621 13.67 -29.74 29.87
N ILE A 622 14.64 -30.04 29.02
CA ILE A 622 14.70 -31.21 28.15
C ILE A 622 15.97 -31.98 28.50
N ASP A 623 15.82 -33.28 28.72
CA ASP A 623 16.95 -34.17 28.98
C ASP A 623 17.75 -34.39 27.69
N LEU A 624 19.07 -34.33 27.74
CA LEU A 624 19.92 -34.55 26.57
C LEU A 624 19.68 -35.93 25.93
N PHE A 625 19.32 -36.95 26.72
CA PHE A 625 18.98 -38.28 26.21
C PHE A 625 17.70 -38.30 25.37
N ASP A 626 16.85 -37.27 25.45
CA ASP A 626 15.69 -37.14 24.55
C ASP A 626 16.10 -36.85 23.09
N PHE A 627 17.37 -36.49 22.84
CA PHE A 627 17.97 -36.37 21.52
C PHE A 627 18.65 -37.66 21.05
N ALA A 628 18.63 -38.74 21.85
CA ALA A 628 19.18 -40.03 21.46
C ALA A 628 18.09 -40.94 20.86
N PRO A 629 18.39 -41.71 19.80
CA PRO A 629 17.46 -42.71 19.29
C PRO A 629 17.24 -43.81 20.33
N ASN A 630 15.98 -44.22 20.55
CA ASN A 630 15.68 -45.32 21.46
C ASN A 630 16.07 -46.66 20.78
N PRO A 631 17.05 -47.41 21.32
CA PRO A 631 17.53 -48.65 20.70
C PRO A 631 16.46 -49.75 20.63
N SER A 632 15.36 -49.62 21.37
CA SER A 632 14.22 -50.56 21.37
C SER A 632 13.25 -50.35 20.21
N ILE A 633 13.36 -49.23 19.47
CA ILE A 633 12.47 -48.88 18.36
C ILE A 633 13.18 -49.15 17.03
N ARG A 634 12.59 -49.98 16.16
CA ARG A 634 13.17 -50.30 14.84
C ARG A 634 13.26 -49.09 13.89
N PHE A 635 12.35 -48.13 14.05
CA PHE A 635 12.37 -46.87 13.31
C PHE A 635 13.23 -45.84 14.03
N VAL A 636 14.35 -45.45 13.41
CA VAL A 636 15.18 -44.34 13.89
C VAL A 636 14.62 -43.05 13.31
N ASP A 637 14.09 -42.18 14.17
CA ASP A 637 13.61 -40.86 13.79
C ASP A 637 14.79 -40.05 13.17
N PRO A 638 14.69 -39.58 11.91
CA PRO A 638 15.73 -38.78 11.27
C PRO A 638 16.18 -37.57 12.09
N TYR A 639 15.29 -37.00 12.91
CA TYR A 639 15.59 -35.88 13.80
C TYR A 639 16.58 -36.22 14.91
N LEU A 640 16.67 -37.49 15.31
CA LEU A 640 17.54 -37.94 16.42
C LEU A 640 18.89 -38.46 15.93
N LYS A 641 19.06 -38.68 14.62
CA LYS A 641 20.28 -39.22 14.05
C LYS A 641 21.43 -38.23 14.23
N ASP A 642 22.47 -38.64 14.96
CA ASP A 642 23.68 -37.86 15.27
C ASP A 642 23.41 -36.51 15.96
N ALA A 643 22.22 -36.30 16.55
CA ALA A 643 21.82 -35.02 17.11
C ALA A 643 22.73 -34.56 18.27
N ILE A 644 23.06 -35.45 19.20
CA ILE A 644 23.94 -35.15 20.34
C ILE A 644 25.37 -34.81 19.89
N PRO A 645 26.05 -35.62 19.04
CA PRO A 645 27.35 -35.24 18.48
C PRO A 645 27.33 -33.87 17.79
N ARG A 646 26.33 -33.62 16.93
CA ARG A 646 26.18 -32.35 16.21
C ARG A 646 25.95 -31.17 17.15
N LEU A 647 25.17 -31.35 18.22
CA LEU A 647 24.95 -30.32 19.24
C LEU A 647 26.27 -29.96 19.93
N LYS A 648 27.01 -30.96 20.41
CA LYS A 648 28.29 -30.70 21.09
C LYS A 648 29.32 -30.05 20.18
N GLN A 649 29.39 -30.48 18.92
CA GLN A 649 30.24 -29.85 17.90
C GLN A 649 29.88 -28.38 17.66
N HIS A 650 28.57 -28.06 17.63
CA HIS A 650 28.11 -26.68 17.52
C HIS A 650 28.46 -25.85 18.76
N LEU A 651 28.28 -26.39 19.97
CA LEU A 651 28.53 -25.67 21.23
C LEU A 651 30.01 -25.42 21.52
N LEU A 652 30.91 -26.27 21.02
CA LEU A 652 32.36 -26.17 21.25
C LEU A 652 32.96 -24.79 20.93
N PRO A 653 32.82 -24.23 19.71
CA PRO A 653 33.37 -22.91 19.41
C PRO A 653 32.78 -21.80 20.31
N HIS A 654 31.49 -21.88 20.65
CA HIS A 654 30.82 -20.87 21.48
C HIS A 654 31.29 -20.89 22.95
N ILE A 655 31.50 -22.07 23.55
CA ILE A 655 32.04 -22.14 24.92
C ILE A 655 33.50 -21.66 24.98
N LEU A 656 34.30 -21.97 23.96
CA LEU A 656 35.68 -21.48 23.86
C LEU A 656 35.72 -19.95 23.73
N GLN A 657 34.82 -19.37 22.94
CA GLN A 657 34.67 -17.92 22.83
C GLN A 657 34.30 -17.27 24.18
N ARG A 658 33.35 -17.87 24.92
CA ARG A 658 32.94 -17.38 26.25
C ARG A 658 34.07 -17.44 27.28
N LEU A 659 34.98 -18.41 27.13
CA LEU A 659 36.19 -18.54 27.94
C LEU A 659 37.34 -17.63 27.48
N GLY A 660 37.13 -16.79 26.47
CA GLY A 660 38.10 -15.79 25.98
C GLY A 660 39.09 -16.31 24.94
N PHE A 661 38.84 -17.48 24.33
CA PHE A 661 39.69 -18.03 23.28
C PHE A 661 39.13 -17.74 21.88
N ASP A 662 40.04 -17.56 20.91
CA ASP A 662 39.70 -17.50 19.49
C ASP A 662 39.22 -18.89 19.01
N PRO A 663 37.93 -19.06 18.65
CA PRO A 663 37.39 -20.36 18.26
C PRO A 663 38.12 -20.97 17.07
N ALA A 664 38.56 -20.16 16.10
CA ALA A 664 39.19 -20.66 14.88
C ALA A 664 40.47 -21.45 15.17
N LYS A 665 41.22 -21.07 16.21
CA LYS A 665 42.47 -21.74 16.61
C LYS A 665 42.27 -22.78 17.70
N ALA A 666 41.32 -22.53 18.61
CA ALA A 666 41.12 -23.37 19.78
C ALA A 666 40.47 -24.72 19.45
N THR A 667 39.62 -24.76 18.42
CA THR A 667 38.88 -25.97 18.01
C THR A 667 39.80 -27.08 17.48
N GLU A 668 41.02 -26.76 17.01
CA GLU A 668 42.01 -27.76 16.59
C GLU A 668 42.62 -28.54 17.77
N LYS A 669 42.66 -27.92 18.95
CA LYS A 669 43.27 -28.48 20.17
C LYS A 669 42.25 -29.02 21.17
N CYS A 670 40.97 -28.73 20.96
CA CYS A 670 39.89 -29.05 21.88
C CYS A 670 38.91 -30.01 21.23
N ASP A 671 38.56 -31.10 21.92
CA ASP A 671 37.58 -32.07 21.43
C ASP A 671 36.15 -31.73 21.90
N TRP A 672 35.16 -31.85 20.99
CA TRP A 672 33.74 -31.66 21.29
C TRP A 672 33.21 -32.68 22.31
N VAL A 673 33.87 -33.84 22.46
CA VAL A 673 33.51 -34.84 23.48
C VAL A 673 33.54 -34.24 24.89
N ASN A 674 34.45 -33.28 25.13
CA ASN A 674 34.65 -32.59 26.40
C ASN A 674 33.65 -31.45 26.65
N VAL A 675 32.70 -31.21 25.76
CA VAL A 675 31.59 -30.28 25.99
C VAL A 675 30.52 -30.97 26.82
N VAL A 676 30.19 -30.39 27.97
CA VAL A 676 29.23 -30.94 28.94
C VAL A 676 28.14 -29.92 29.23
N LEU A 677 26.88 -30.36 29.17
CA LEU A 677 25.73 -29.59 29.62
C LEU A 677 25.50 -29.86 31.10
N GLN A 678 25.32 -28.82 31.90
CA GLN A 678 25.05 -28.93 33.31
C GLN A 678 23.80 -29.80 33.56
N ASN A 679 23.92 -30.82 34.41
CA ASN A 679 22.88 -31.82 34.70
C ASN A 679 22.36 -32.59 33.46
N GLY A 680 23.07 -32.58 32.33
CA GLY A 680 22.60 -33.20 31.10
C GLY A 680 21.33 -32.56 30.54
N ARG A 681 21.09 -31.27 30.82
CA ARG A 681 19.85 -30.58 30.43
C ARG A 681 20.10 -29.38 29.52
N LEU A 682 19.13 -29.16 28.64
CA LEU A 682 18.92 -27.91 27.93
C LEU A 682 17.50 -27.42 28.20
N PHE A 683 17.20 -26.16 27.89
CA PHE A 683 15.90 -25.55 28.16
C PHE A 683 15.30 -25.03 26.87
N SER A 684 14.04 -25.39 26.61
CA SER A 684 13.34 -25.03 25.37
C SER A 684 12.51 -23.78 25.51
N HIS A 685 12.55 -22.96 24.47
CA HIS A 685 11.76 -21.76 24.30
C HIS A 685 10.87 -21.87 23.07
N LYS A 686 9.70 -21.22 23.13
CA LYS A 686 8.77 -21.18 22.00
C LYS A 686 8.95 -19.95 21.13
N ILE A 687 9.42 -18.86 21.73
CA ILE A 687 9.49 -17.54 21.11
C ILE A 687 10.92 -17.01 21.19
N MET A 688 11.36 -16.40 20.09
CA MET A 688 12.57 -15.58 20.00
C MET A 688 12.21 -14.28 19.28
N ARG A 689 12.81 -13.17 19.69
CA ARG A 689 12.68 -11.87 19.00
C ARG A 689 14.00 -11.53 18.33
N ILE A 690 13.95 -11.06 17.09
CA ILE A 690 15.11 -10.68 16.29
C ILE A 690 15.04 -9.19 15.98
N ASN A 691 16.02 -8.43 16.43
CA ASN A 691 16.15 -7.01 16.13
C ASN A 691 17.01 -6.83 14.87
N TYR A 692 16.55 -6.01 13.93
CA TYR A 692 17.29 -5.71 12.71
C TYR A 692 17.11 -4.27 12.26
N THR A 693 18.10 -3.78 11.50
CA THR A 693 18.00 -2.49 10.82
C THR A 693 17.35 -2.67 9.45
N THR A 694 16.33 -1.87 9.16
CA THR A 694 15.61 -1.86 7.89
C THR A 694 16.38 -1.11 6.80
N TYR A 695 15.96 -1.27 5.54
CA TYR A 695 16.58 -0.59 4.38
C TYR A 695 16.60 0.95 4.50
N ASP A 696 15.65 1.55 5.22
CA ASP A 696 15.49 2.99 5.45
C ASP A 696 16.10 3.47 6.78
N VAL A 697 17.00 2.66 7.38
CA VAL A 697 17.76 3.00 8.59
C VAL A 697 16.87 3.14 9.83
N ARG A 698 15.82 2.33 9.92
CA ARG A 698 14.98 2.18 11.12
C ARG A 698 15.28 0.86 11.83
N HIS A 699 14.85 0.75 13.08
CA HIS A 699 14.90 -0.50 13.83
C HIS A 699 13.54 -1.17 13.81
N GLU A 700 13.53 -2.47 13.52
CA GLU A 700 12.34 -3.30 13.55
C GLU A 700 12.66 -4.63 14.22
N GLN A 701 11.61 -5.35 14.61
CA GLN A 701 11.73 -6.60 15.35
C GLN A 701 10.76 -7.66 14.82
N ASP A 702 11.31 -8.80 14.43
CA ASP A 702 10.54 -9.99 14.08
C ASP A 702 10.35 -10.89 15.31
N VAL A 703 9.21 -11.59 15.35
CA VAL A 703 8.90 -12.60 16.36
C VAL A 703 8.89 -13.96 15.69
N VAL A 704 9.78 -14.85 16.13
CA VAL A 704 9.86 -16.24 15.65
C VAL A 704 9.17 -17.14 16.65
N HIS A 705 8.19 -17.92 16.20
CA HIS A 705 7.49 -18.91 17.02
C HIS A 705 7.54 -20.30 16.40
N VAL A 706 8.15 -21.28 17.08
CA VAL A 706 8.46 -22.62 16.53
C VAL A 706 7.24 -23.47 16.14
N ASP A 707 6.08 -23.20 16.74
CA ASP A 707 4.83 -23.92 16.43
C ASP A 707 3.88 -23.17 15.45
N THR A 708 4.26 -21.99 14.95
CA THR A 708 3.43 -21.24 13.97
C THR A 708 4.14 -21.14 12.61
N PRO A 709 3.47 -20.66 11.54
CA PRO A 709 4.15 -20.38 10.28
C PRO A 709 5.27 -19.33 10.36
N GLN A 710 5.29 -18.52 11.42
CA GLN A 710 6.33 -17.51 11.68
C GLN A 710 7.58 -18.17 12.29
N CYS A 711 8.02 -19.29 11.70
CA CYS A 711 9.22 -20.03 12.11
C CYS A 711 10.32 -20.01 11.04
N ASN A 712 10.10 -19.38 9.89
CA ASN A 712 11.07 -19.34 8.81
C ASN A 712 11.94 -18.08 8.91
N VAL A 713 13.25 -18.25 8.82
CA VAL A 713 14.26 -17.19 8.94
C VAL A 713 15.23 -17.21 7.76
N MET A 714 15.86 -16.07 7.49
CA MET A 714 16.91 -15.94 6.47
C MET A 714 18.25 -15.54 7.10
N LEU A 715 19.33 -16.13 6.59
CA LEU A 715 20.72 -15.91 7.02
C LEU A 715 21.59 -15.56 5.81
N LEU A 716 22.80 -15.06 6.06
CA LEU A 716 23.81 -14.92 5.01
C LEU A 716 24.34 -16.29 4.59
N ASN A 717 24.55 -16.47 3.29
CA ASN A 717 25.19 -17.66 2.75
C ASN A 717 26.70 -17.61 2.97
N THR A 718 27.21 -18.41 3.91
CA THR A 718 28.65 -18.47 4.23
C THR A 718 29.45 -19.31 3.25
N ASP A 719 28.80 -20.13 2.43
CA ASP A 719 29.44 -21.06 1.49
C ASP A 719 29.78 -20.40 0.14
N MET A 720 29.53 -19.08 0.02
CA MET A 720 29.78 -18.29 -1.17
C MET A 720 31.27 -18.31 -1.57
N PRO A 721 31.59 -18.58 -2.84
CA PRO A 721 32.97 -18.51 -3.33
C PRO A 721 33.53 -17.09 -3.19
N LYS A 722 34.84 -16.99 -2.94
CA LYS A 722 35.54 -15.70 -2.77
C LYS A 722 35.93 -15.04 -4.10
N THR A 723 35.73 -15.72 -5.24
CA THR A 723 36.14 -15.26 -6.57
C THR A 723 34.95 -14.66 -7.36
N PRO A 724 35.09 -13.44 -7.93
CA PRO A 724 34.00 -12.73 -8.62
C PRO A 724 33.30 -13.52 -9.74
N THR A 725 34.04 -14.31 -10.51
CA THR A 725 33.52 -15.09 -11.65
C THR A 725 32.60 -16.24 -11.23
N GLN A 726 32.73 -16.75 -10.01
CA GLN A 726 31.88 -17.81 -9.47
C GLN A 726 30.67 -17.26 -8.72
N ILE A 727 30.77 -16.04 -8.14
CA ILE A 727 29.71 -15.40 -7.34
C ILE A 727 28.40 -15.19 -8.11
N ALA A 728 28.45 -14.91 -9.42
CA ALA A 728 27.26 -14.63 -10.23
C ALA A 728 26.18 -15.74 -10.22
N HIS A 729 26.59 -16.98 -9.96
CA HIS A 729 25.69 -18.14 -9.94
C HIS A 729 25.14 -18.48 -8.55
N TRP A 730 25.59 -17.79 -7.50
CA TRP A 730 25.21 -18.08 -6.13
C TRP A 730 24.22 -17.06 -5.56
N HIS A 731 23.39 -17.54 -4.64
CA HIS A 731 22.42 -16.70 -3.92
C HIS A 731 23.00 -16.28 -2.55
N PRO A 732 22.98 -14.99 -2.19
CA PRO A 732 23.63 -14.49 -0.97
C PRO A 732 22.94 -14.88 0.33
N TYR A 733 21.74 -15.48 0.27
CA TYR A 733 20.99 -15.88 1.44
C TYR A 733 20.79 -17.39 1.52
N THR A 734 20.63 -17.89 2.74
CA THR A 734 20.12 -19.23 3.03
C THR A 734 18.84 -19.11 3.86
N TYR A 735 17.97 -20.11 3.77
CA TYR A 735 16.68 -20.12 4.45
C TYR A 735 16.57 -21.34 5.34
N ILE A 736 15.95 -21.15 6.51
CA ILE A 736 15.86 -22.16 7.55
C ILE A 736 14.48 -22.10 8.19
N ARG A 737 13.88 -23.27 8.44
CA ARG A 737 12.73 -23.42 9.33
C ARG A 737 13.24 -23.71 10.73
N VAL A 738 12.98 -22.82 11.68
CA VAL A 738 13.35 -23.01 13.08
C VAL A 738 12.43 -24.06 13.69
N ILE A 739 13.02 -25.19 14.07
CA ILE A 739 12.32 -26.32 14.70
C ILE A 739 12.49 -26.34 16.22
N GLY A 740 13.51 -25.67 16.75
CA GLY A 740 13.72 -25.53 18.18
C GLY A 740 14.56 -24.31 18.54
N ILE A 741 14.21 -23.67 19.66
CA ILE A 741 14.96 -22.56 20.27
C ILE A 741 15.35 -23.03 21.66
N PHE A 742 16.65 -22.94 21.97
CA PHE A 742 17.18 -23.51 23.20
C PHE A 742 18.19 -22.59 23.86
N HIS A 743 18.35 -22.78 25.17
CA HIS A 743 19.60 -22.41 25.84
C HIS A 743 20.08 -23.56 26.72
N ALA A 744 21.38 -23.59 26.99
CA ALA A 744 21.98 -24.54 27.93
C ALA A 744 23.12 -23.88 28.73
N ASN A 745 23.35 -24.38 29.94
CA ASN A 745 24.54 -24.05 30.72
C ASN A 745 25.64 -25.05 30.36
N VAL A 746 26.64 -24.58 29.63
CA VAL A 746 27.68 -25.40 29.01
C VAL A 746 29.02 -25.18 29.69
N SER A 747 29.75 -26.27 29.95
CA SER A 747 31.13 -26.25 30.46
C SER A 747 32.04 -27.04 29.54
N TYR A 748 33.33 -26.69 29.52
CA TYR A 748 34.37 -27.46 28.83
C TYR A 748 35.24 -28.17 29.86
N ILE A 749 35.25 -29.51 29.86
CA ILE A 749 35.97 -30.29 30.88
C ILE A 749 37.37 -30.75 30.46
N GLY A 750 37.78 -30.43 29.22
CA GLY A 750 39.09 -30.79 28.66
C GLY A 750 40.18 -29.76 28.95
N GLN A 751 41.39 -30.02 28.46
CA GLN A 751 42.50 -29.08 28.54
C GLN A 751 42.31 -27.94 27.52
N LEU A 752 42.33 -26.68 28.00
CA LEU A 752 42.21 -25.50 27.15
C LEU A 752 43.49 -25.24 26.35
N PRO A 753 43.45 -24.41 25.28
CA PRO A 753 44.62 -24.18 24.41
C PRO A 753 45.88 -23.65 25.12
N ASN A 754 45.73 -23.04 26.30
CA ASN A 754 46.81 -22.53 27.15
C ASN A 754 47.28 -23.54 28.22
N GLY A 755 46.77 -24.77 28.20
CA GLY A 755 47.10 -25.82 29.16
C GLY A 755 46.29 -25.80 30.47
N THR A 756 45.44 -24.80 30.69
CA THR A 756 44.61 -24.67 31.91
C THR A 756 43.29 -25.45 31.79
N THR A 757 42.58 -25.63 32.91
CA THR A 757 41.23 -26.18 32.95
C THR A 757 40.27 -25.16 33.58
N SER A 758 39.06 -25.04 33.03
CA SER A 758 38.01 -24.17 33.58
C SER A 758 36.66 -24.84 33.45
N TYR A 759 36.04 -25.16 34.60
CA TYR A 759 34.75 -25.85 34.66
C TYR A 759 33.57 -24.89 34.88
N SER A 760 33.78 -23.58 34.70
CA SER A 760 32.73 -22.58 34.89
C SER A 760 31.63 -22.74 33.82
N PRO A 761 30.36 -22.96 34.21
CA PRO A 761 29.26 -23.07 33.27
C PRO A 761 28.92 -21.70 32.69
N HIS A 762 28.70 -21.65 31.38
CA HIS A 762 28.25 -20.46 30.67
C HIS A 762 26.94 -20.73 29.94
N ARG A 763 26.01 -19.78 30.02
CA ARG A 763 24.78 -19.84 29.22
C ARG A 763 25.12 -19.62 27.74
N ILE A 764 24.70 -20.57 26.91
CA ILE A 764 24.79 -20.50 25.45
C ILE A 764 23.38 -20.69 24.89
N ASP A 765 22.96 -19.73 24.08
CA ASP A 765 21.70 -19.74 23.36
C ASP A 765 21.95 -20.27 21.94
N PHE A 766 21.12 -21.17 21.44
CA PHE A 766 21.28 -21.79 20.14
C PHE A 766 19.94 -22.23 19.54
N CYS A 767 19.87 -22.29 18.22
CA CYS A 767 18.69 -22.72 17.49
C CYS A 767 18.95 -24.05 16.78
N TRP A 768 17.88 -24.79 16.51
CA TRP A 768 17.87 -25.97 15.67
C TRP A 768 16.96 -25.74 14.48
N GLY A 769 17.45 -26.04 13.28
CA GLY A 769 16.75 -25.69 12.05
C GLY A 769 16.73 -26.80 11.01
N HIS A 770 15.65 -26.82 10.22
CA HIS A 770 15.53 -27.55 8.96
C HIS A 770 15.89 -26.63 7.80
N TRP A 771 17.01 -26.91 7.15
CA TRP A 771 17.56 -26.10 6.07
C TRP A 771 16.83 -26.32 4.76
N TYR A 772 16.78 -25.28 3.95
CA TYR A 772 16.24 -25.33 2.60
C TYR A 772 17.33 -25.16 1.55
N GLU A 773 17.15 -25.85 0.42
CA GLU A 773 17.86 -25.64 -0.83
C GLU A 773 17.24 -24.46 -1.59
N PHE A 774 18.09 -23.58 -2.14
CA PHE A 774 17.63 -22.45 -2.94
C PHE A 774 17.40 -22.86 -4.39
N ASN A 775 16.23 -22.51 -4.92
CA ASN A 775 15.84 -22.77 -6.30
C ASN A 775 15.71 -21.44 -7.03
N ARG A 776 16.64 -21.16 -7.94
CA ARG A 776 16.65 -19.93 -8.75
C ARG A 776 15.40 -19.85 -9.63
N ALA A 777 14.85 -18.64 -9.77
CA ALA A 777 13.76 -18.37 -10.70
C ALA A 777 14.17 -18.69 -12.15
N MET A 778 13.23 -19.18 -12.95
CA MET A 778 13.49 -19.59 -14.34
C MET A 778 13.48 -18.40 -15.32
N ASP A 779 12.81 -17.31 -14.95
CA ASP A 779 12.71 -16.08 -15.72
C ASP A 779 12.74 -14.85 -14.79
N GLU A 780 12.93 -13.67 -15.37
CA GLU A 780 13.09 -12.40 -14.64
C GLU A 780 11.82 -11.93 -13.89
N PHE A 781 10.65 -12.45 -14.28
CA PHE A 781 9.35 -12.11 -13.72
C PHE A 781 8.76 -13.27 -12.88
N ALA A 782 9.63 -14.17 -12.41
CA ALA A 782 9.28 -15.27 -11.52
C ALA A 782 9.88 -15.06 -10.13
N LEU A 783 9.14 -15.51 -9.11
CA LEU A 783 9.64 -15.55 -7.74
C LEU A 783 10.68 -16.66 -7.58
N GLU A 784 11.71 -16.40 -6.78
CA GLU A 784 12.59 -17.44 -6.30
C GLU A 784 11.85 -18.45 -5.42
N ARG A 785 12.36 -19.68 -5.39
CA ARG A 785 11.77 -20.77 -4.64
C ARG A 785 12.78 -21.40 -3.71
N THR A 786 12.31 -22.21 -2.78
CA THR A 786 13.17 -22.98 -1.88
C THR A 786 12.51 -24.31 -1.52
N SER A 787 13.32 -25.37 -1.41
CA SER A 787 12.84 -26.73 -1.12
C SER A 787 13.52 -27.26 0.14
N PRO A 788 12.77 -27.81 1.11
CA PRO A 788 13.38 -28.33 2.32
C PRO A 788 14.25 -29.54 1.95
N TYR A 789 15.48 -29.60 2.49
CA TYR A 789 16.33 -30.76 2.25
C TYR A 789 15.64 -32.04 2.76
N PRO A 790 15.73 -33.17 2.05
CA PRO A 790 15.25 -34.45 2.55
C PRO A 790 15.83 -34.73 3.95
N LEU A 791 15.00 -35.18 4.91
CA LEU A 791 15.42 -35.34 6.32
C LEU A 791 16.59 -36.31 6.54
N ASN A 792 16.83 -37.22 5.59
CA ASN A 792 17.96 -38.14 5.60
C ASN A 792 19.27 -37.50 5.07
N SER A 793 19.20 -36.31 4.47
CA SER A 793 20.37 -35.56 4.01
C SER A 793 21.18 -35.05 5.20
N PRO A 794 22.52 -35.15 5.17
CA PRO A 794 23.37 -34.62 6.23
C PRO A 794 23.22 -33.10 6.40
N GLN A 795 22.77 -32.38 5.37
CA GLN A 795 22.58 -30.94 5.36
C GLN A 795 21.23 -30.49 5.92
N ALA A 796 20.26 -31.41 6.08
CA ALA A 796 18.89 -31.04 6.43
C ALA A 796 18.74 -30.45 7.83
N LEU A 797 19.37 -31.07 8.84
CA LEU A 797 19.18 -30.72 10.24
C LEU A 797 20.51 -30.30 10.88
N ARG A 798 20.62 -29.02 11.26
CA ARG A 798 21.82 -28.47 11.90
C ARG A 798 21.45 -27.44 12.96
N PHE A 799 22.29 -27.34 13.99
CA PHE A 799 22.26 -26.25 14.97
C PHE A 799 22.96 -25.02 14.42
N PHE A 800 22.52 -23.83 14.84
CA PHE A 800 23.06 -22.54 14.40
C PHE A 800 22.86 -21.47 15.47
N ASP A 801 23.66 -20.39 15.40
CA ASP A 801 23.60 -19.30 16.36
C ASP A 801 22.42 -18.37 16.02
N PRO A 802 21.51 -18.07 16.97
CA PRO A 802 20.47 -17.05 16.76
C PRO A 802 21.02 -15.68 16.34
N ALA A 803 22.27 -15.35 16.69
CA ALA A 803 22.94 -14.13 16.25
C ALA A 803 23.18 -14.09 14.74
N ASP A 804 23.16 -15.20 14.02
CA ASP A 804 23.40 -15.22 12.57
C ASP A 804 22.14 -14.85 11.77
N ILE A 805 20.96 -14.86 12.41
CA ILE A 805 19.69 -14.52 11.77
C ILE A 805 19.71 -13.06 11.31
N LEU A 806 19.36 -12.84 10.05
CA LEU A 806 19.14 -11.48 9.53
C LEU A 806 17.76 -10.99 9.93
N ARG A 807 16.72 -11.79 9.65
CA ARG A 807 15.32 -11.55 9.99
C ARG A 807 14.45 -12.77 9.62
N GLY A 808 13.14 -12.70 9.89
CA GLY A 808 12.14 -13.64 9.40
C GLY A 808 11.93 -13.56 7.88
N VAL A 809 11.42 -14.63 7.27
CA VAL A 809 11.08 -14.67 5.83
C VAL A 809 9.70 -15.27 5.60
N HIS A 810 8.95 -14.70 4.66
CA HIS A 810 7.64 -15.22 4.29
C HIS A 810 7.76 -16.30 3.20
N LEU A 811 7.50 -17.56 3.58
CA LEU A 811 7.50 -18.70 2.67
C LEU A 811 6.07 -19.17 2.42
N ILE A 812 5.60 -19.09 1.17
CA ILE A 812 4.25 -19.53 0.77
C ILE A 812 4.38 -20.85 0.02
N PRO A 813 3.61 -21.90 0.38
CA PRO A 813 3.64 -23.17 -0.36
C PRO A 813 3.41 -22.99 -1.86
N GLN A 814 4.15 -23.74 -2.68
CA GLN A 814 3.81 -23.88 -4.09
C GLN A 814 2.63 -24.84 -4.22
N PHE A 815 1.40 -24.31 -4.18
CA PHE A 815 0.16 -25.09 -4.12
C PHE A 815 -0.06 -26.03 -5.30
N SER A 816 0.56 -25.76 -6.45
CA SER A 816 0.56 -26.63 -7.63
C SER A 816 1.31 -27.96 -7.40
N LEU A 817 2.16 -28.04 -6.37
CA LEU A 817 2.88 -29.25 -5.97
C LEU A 817 2.22 -29.88 -4.73
N LYS A 818 2.47 -31.17 -4.50
CA LYS A 818 1.92 -31.86 -3.32
C LYS A 818 2.71 -31.51 -2.04
N PRO A 819 2.11 -31.67 -0.84
CA PRO A 819 2.86 -31.74 0.41
C PRO A 819 3.98 -32.79 0.33
N MET A 820 5.08 -32.53 1.04
CA MET A 820 6.23 -33.43 1.11
C MET A 820 5.83 -34.70 1.85
N ASN A 821 6.07 -35.86 1.23
CA ASN A 821 5.97 -37.13 1.93
C ASN A 821 7.25 -37.33 2.76
N THR A 822 7.17 -37.00 4.05
CA THR A 822 8.32 -37.11 4.96
C THR A 822 8.63 -38.55 5.37
N GLY A 823 7.74 -39.51 5.10
CA GLY A 823 7.86 -40.89 5.58
C GLY A 823 7.85 -41.03 7.10
N LEU A 824 7.53 -39.96 7.84
CA LEU A 824 7.51 -39.95 9.30
C LEU A 824 6.17 -40.52 9.82
N PRO A 825 6.19 -41.29 10.92
CA PRO A 825 4.98 -41.68 11.64
C PRO A 825 4.17 -40.46 12.11
N SER A 826 2.85 -40.62 12.26
CA SER A 826 1.91 -39.54 12.65
C SER A 826 2.21 -38.84 13.99
N ARG A 827 3.08 -39.41 14.84
CA ARG A 827 3.51 -38.85 16.12
C ARG A 827 5.01 -39.04 16.34
N THR A 828 5.82 -38.19 15.74
CA THR A 828 7.23 -38.01 16.14
C THR A 828 7.33 -36.87 17.16
N ARG A 829 8.28 -36.96 18.09
CA ARG A 829 8.46 -35.94 19.14
C ARG A 829 8.76 -34.56 18.55
N TRP A 830 9.45 -34.54 17.41
CA TRP A 830 9.97 -33.34 16.76
C TRP A 830 9.36 -33.06 15.37
N GLY A 831 8.92 -34.09 14.62
CA GLY A 831 8.51 -33.93 13.22
C GLY A 831 7.04 -33.61 12.96
N ASN A 832 6.13 -33.81 13.93
CA ASN A 832 4.67 -33.73 13.70
C ASN A 832 3.88 -32.75 14.59
N LYS A 833 4.55 -31.87 15.34
CA LYS A 833 3.87 -30.74 16.00
C LYS A 833 3.66 -29.53 15.07
N GLN A 834 4.20 -29.61 13.86
CA GLN A 834 4.31 -28.48 12.93
C GLN A 834 3.38 -28.64 11.72
N GLN A 835 3.04 -27.52 11.08
CA GLN A 835 2.29 -27.49 9.82
C GLN A 835 2.92 -28.36 8.73
N PRO A 836 2.11 -28.98 7.84
CA PRO A 836 2.59 -29.88 6.79
C PRO A 836 3.71 -29.22 5.98
N LEU A 837 4.80 -29.96 5.81
CA LEU A 837 5.93 -29.54 5.00
C LEU A 837 5.57 -29.73 3.52
N TRP A 838 5.88 -28.75 2.67
CA TRP A 838 5.66 -28.81 1.23
C TRP A 838 6.96 -29.07 0.49
N ASN A 839 6.89 -29.65 -0.71
CA ASN A 839 8.08 -29.95 -1.51
C ASN A 839 8.84 -28.68 -1.94
N THR A 840 8.11 -27.59 -2.15
CA THR A 840 8.67 -26.30 -2.55
C THR A 840 7.83 -25.17 -2.00
N TYR A 841 8.49 -24.08 -1.66
CA TYR A 841 7.90 -22.82 -1.24
C TYR A 841 8.36 -21.70 -2.14
N PHE A 842 7.49 -20.75 -2.42
CA PHE A 842 7.85 -19.44 -2.94
C PHE A 842 8.42 -18.58 -1.83
N ILE A 843 9.51 -17.88 -2.16
CA ILE A 843 10.05 -16.82 -1.32
C ILE A 843 9.28 -15.55 -1.65
N ASN A 844 8.37 -15.14 -0.75
CA ASN A 844 7.57 -13.95 -0.98
C ASN A 844 8.36 -12.68 -0.63
N ARG A 845 9.21 -12.23 -1.56
CA ARG A 845 9.96 -10.97 -1.39
C ARG A 845 9.10 -9.70 -1.37
N PHE A 846 7.82 -9.79 -1.73
CA PHE A 846 6.89 -8.67 -1.71
C PHE A 846 6.11 -8.56 -0.39
N ALA A 847 6.39 -9.42 0.60
CA ALA A 847 5.69 -9.41 1.87
C ALA A 847 5.83 -8.05 2.59
N ASP A 848 7.01 -7.42 2.56
CA ASP A 848 7.18 -6.04 3.01
C ASP A 848 8.31 -5.33 2.24
N ARG A 849 8.39 -4.02 2.45
CA ARG A 849 9.37 -3.11 1.82
C ARG A 849 10.81 -3.51 2.14
N ASP A 850 11.09 -3.93 3.37
CA ASP A 850 12.44 -4.33 3.78
C ASP A 850 12.88 -5.62 3.11
N LEU A 851 11.99 -6.61 3.03
CA LEU A 851 12.24 -7.89 2.40
C LEU A 851 12.46 -7.67 0.90
N PHE A 852 11.64 -6.84 0.25
CA PHE A 852 11.81 -6.48 -1.15
C PHE A 852 13.20 -5.87 -1.41
N MET A 853 13.61 -4.90 -0.57
CA MET A 853 14.90 -4.23 -0.70
C MET A 853 16.08 -5.16 -0.40
N ARG A 854 15.90 -6.26 0.34
CA ARG A 854 16.95 -7.28 0.49
C ARG A 854 17.29 -8.03 -0.81
N TYR A 855 16.39 -8.01 -1.79
CA TYR A 855 16.64 -8.55 -3.14
C TYR A 855 17.04 -7.46 -4.14
N GLN A 856 17.00 -6.18 -3.76
CA GLN A 856 17.56 -5.06 -4.53
C GLN A 856 19.01 -4.81 -4.10
N TYR A 857 19.89 -5.75 -4.46
CA TYR A 857 21.27 -5.77 -3.96
C TYR A 857 21.98 -4.42 -4.15
N ARG A 858 22.61 -3.95 -3.06
CA ARG A 858 23.36 -2.69 -3.01
C ARG A 858 22.55 -1.41 -3.25
N MET A 859 21.21 -1.49 -3.21
CA MET A 859 20.33 -0.30 -3.23
C MET A 859 19.86 0.10 -1.82
N SER A 860 19.77 -0.84 -0.87
CA SER A 860 19.35 -0.51 0.51
C SER A 860 20.36 0.36 1.26
N VAL A 861 19.93 1.47 1.86
CA VAL A 861 20.81 2.34 2.68
C VAL A 861 21.20 1.64 3.99
N GLY A 862 20.23 1.08 4.71
CA GLY A 862 20.45 0.48 6.03
C GLY A 862 21.04 -0.93 6.05
N HIS A 863 21.05 -1.65 4.92
CA HIS A 863 21.64 -3.01 4.85
C HIS A 863 23.14 -2.94 4.57
N VAL A 864 23.91 -2.41 5.53
CA VAL A 864 25.35 -2.11 5.39
C VAL A 864 26.18 -3.30 4.89
N TYR A 865 25.83 -4.52 5.31
CA TYR A 865 26.52 -5.75 4.91
C TYR A 865 26.55 -5.99 3.39
N MET A 866 25.58 -5.43 2.64
CA MET A 866 25.56 -5.55 1.18
C MET A 866 26.65 -4.72 0.50
N HIS A 867 27.08 -3.63 1.15
CA HIS A 867 28.05 -2.70 0.59
C HIS A 867 29.47 -3.12 0.94
N THR A 868 29.67 -3.58 2.18
CA THR A 868 30.99 -3.94 2.70
C THR A 868 31.44 -5.34 2.29
N ASN A 869 30.51 -6.27 2.03
CA ASN A 869 30.86 -7.62 1.63
C ASN A 869 31.07 -7.72 0.11
N ILE A 870 32.30 -8.07 -0.29
CA ILE A 870 32.67 -8.25 -1.70
C ILE A 870 31.95 -9.44 -2.37
N GLN A 871 31.41 -10.37 -1.58
CA GLN A 871 30.67 -11.55 -2.07
C GLN A 871 29.23 -11.21 -2.50
N PHE A 872 28.72 -10.02 -2.14
CA PHE A 872 27.40 -9.61 -2.63
C PHE A 872 27.48 -9.25 -4.12
N PRO A 873 26.48 -9.66 -4.92
CA PRO A 873 26.41 -9.29 -6.34
C PRO A 873 26.65 -7.79 -6.55
N PRO A 874 27.38 -7.41 -7.61
CA PRO A 874 27.58 -6.00 -7.92
C PRO A 874 26.24 -5.32 -8.21
N LEU A 875 26.19 -3.99 -8.09
CA LEU A 875 25.00 -3.24 -8.47
C LEU A 875 24.76 -3.50 -9.96
N VAL A 876 23.63 -4.11 -10.28
CA VAL A 876 23.19 -4.29 -11.66
C VAL A 876 22.62 -2.95 -12.12
N PRO A 877 23.11 -2.38 -13.24
CA PRO A 877 22.49 -1.21 -13.84
C PRO A 877 21.02 -1.49 -14.13
N ILE A 878 20.17 -0.50 -13.90
CA ILE A 878 18.75 -0.61 -14.24
C ILE A 878 18.66 -0.85 -15.76
N PRO A 879 17.92 -1.88 -16.22
CA PRO A 879 17.87 -2.18 -17.64
C PRO A 879 17.34 -0.97 -18.42
N SER A 880 17.97 -0.66 -19.55
CA SER A 880 17.41 0.30 -20.50
C SER A 880 16.30 -0.36 -21.32
N ILE A 881 15.26 0.40 -21.66
CA ILE A 881 14.24 -0.06 -22.60
C ILE A 881 14.87 -0.21 -23.99
N PRO A 882 14.88 -1.42 -24.60
CA PRO A 882 15.43 -1.61 -25.93
C PRO A 882 14.71 -0.77 -27.00
N PRO A 883 15.40 -0.34 -28.08
CA PRO A 883 14.76 0.40 -29.19
C PRO A 883 13.60 -0.36 -29.85
N ASP A 884 13.66 -1.70 -29.84
CA ASP A 884 12.67 -2.63 -30.38
C ASP A 884 11.71 -3.18 -29.32
N PHE A 885 11.65 -2.58 -28.12
CA PHE A 885 10.75 -3.00 -27.06
C PHE A 885 9.29 -2.95 -27.52
N ASP A 886 8.60 -4.09 -27.46
CA ASP A 886 7.17 -4.13 -27.74
C ASP A 886 6.38 -3.53 -26.57
N TYR A 887 5.91 -2.29 -26.74
CA TYR A 887 5.07 -1.62 -25.75
C TYR A 887 3.67 -2.24 -25.62
N GLY A 888 3.31 -3.29 -26.36
CA GLY A 888 1.98 -3.91 -26.29
C GLY A 888 0.88 -3.07 -26.96
N THR A 889 1.24 -2.04 -27.73
CA THR A 889 0.32 -1.27 -28.57
C THR A 889 -0.12 -2.11 -29.78
N LYS A 890 -1.36 -1.96 -30.25
CA LYS A 890 -1.79 -2.64 -31.49
C LYS A 890 -0.85 -2.25 -32.64
N PRO A 891 -0.44 -3.18 -33.52
CA PRO A 891 0.28 -2.80 -34.71
C PRO A 891 -0.64 -1.88 -35.53
N SER A 892 -0.22 -0.64 -35.74
CA SER A 892 -0.79 0.22 -36.78
C SER A 892 -0.71 -0.58 -38.09
N GLY A 893 -1.86 -0.81 -38.71
CA GLY A 893 -1.95 -1.58 -39.95
C GLY A 893 -0.88 -1.14 -40.95
N ALA A 894 -0.22 -2.11 -41.58
CA ALA A 894 0.66 -1.89 -42.71
C ALA A 894 -0.04 -0.97 -43.72
N GLY A 895 0.55 0.19 -44.00
CA GLY A 895 -0.07 1.16 -44.89
C GLY A 895 0.54 2.56 -44.88
N SER A 896 1.86 2.68 -45.03
CA SER A 896 2.45 3.69 -45.93
C SER A 896 3.96 3.51 -45.97
N SER A 897 4.46 3.10 -47.14
CA SER A 897 5.85 3.22 -47.51
C SER A 897 6.25 4.69 -47.50
N GLN A 898 6.88 5.16 -46.43
CA GLN A 898 7.70 6.37 -46.51
C GLN A 898 9.08 5.96 -47.00
N THR A 899 9.27 6.12 -48.31
CA THR A 899 10.58 6.16 -48.94
C THR A 899 11.37 7.33 -48.38
N HIS A 900 12.38 7.05 -47.56
CA HIS A 900 13.47 8.00 -47.32
C HIS A 900 14.58 7.78 -48.36
N PRO A 901 15.14 8.85 -48.97
CA PRO A 901 16.15 8.73 -49.99
C PRO A 901 17.48 8.31 -49.36
N ALA A 902 18.08 7.25 -49.91
CA ALA A 902 19.38 6.74 -49.48
C ALA A 902 20.47 7.79 -49.75
N ARG A 903 21.19 8.19 -48.70
CA ARG A 903 22.42 8.97 -48.81
C ARG A 903 23.58 7.99 -48.96
N THR A 904 24.17 8.01 -50.14
CA THR A 904 25.32 7.21 -50.57
C THR A 904 26.53 7.42 -49.66
N VAL A 905 27.06 6.33 -49.10
CA VAL A 905 28.46 6.24 -48.67
C VAL A 905 29.06 5.01 -49.33
N ILE A 906 30.12 5.25 -50.11
CA ILE A 906 30.85 4.29 -50.93
C ILE A 906 32.04 3.77 -50.11
N LEU A 907 32.37 2.48 -50.34
CA LEU A 907 33.71 1.82 -50.40
C LEU A 907 33.82 0.57 -49.49
N PRO A 908 34.66 -0.44 -49.82
CA PRO A 908 34.75 -1.16 -51.10
C PRO A 908 34.81 -2.72 -50.90
N LEU A 909 34.88 -3.41 -52.04
CA LEU A 909 34.78 -4.86 -52.30
C LEU A 909 35.64 -5.81 -51.43
N ALA A 910 35.09 -7.01 -51.18
CA ALA A 910 35.78 -8.30 -51.35
C ALA A 910 34.77 -9.42 -51.68
N ASP A 911 35.27 -10.46 -52.30
CA ASP A 911 34.68 -11.25 -53.40
C ASP A 911 34.26 -12.68 -52.98
N SER A 912 33.56 -13.37 -53.89
CA SER A 912 33.22 -14.81 -53.97
C SER A 912 32.11 -15.37 -53.04
N GLY A 913 31.15 -16.19 -53.48
CA GLY A 913 30.89 -16.81 -54.78
C GLY A 913 29.78 -17.87 -54.64
N ASP A 914 29.04 -18.05 -55.74
CA ASP A 914 28.31 -19.24 -56.20
C ASP A 914 26.89 -19.64 -55.75
N ALA A 915 26.04 -19.64 -56.80
CA ALA A 915 25.18 -20.72 -57.31
C ALA A 915 23.68 -20.77 -56.95
N SER A 916 22.89 -20.47 -58.00
CA SER A 916 21.44 -20.60 -58.21
C SER A 916 21.00 -22.07 -58.51
N PRO A 917 19.82 -22.34 -59.14
CA PRO A 917 18.46 -22.38 -58.57
C PRO A 917 17.69 -23.68 -58.99
N ASN A 918 16.40 -23.81 -58.62
CA ASN A 918 15.30 -24.45 -59.38
C ASN A 918 14.00 -24.34 -58.54
N ALA A 919 12.89 -23.69 -58.89
CA ALA A 919 12.03 -23.69 -60.08
C ALA A 919 11.20 -24.99 -60.27
N ASN A 920 9.90 -24.94 -59.94
CA ASN A 920 8.74 -25.08 -60.86
C ASN A 920 7.49 -25.77 -60.30
N GLY A 921 6.32 -25.23 -60.72
CA GLY A 921 5.08 -25.95 -61.06
C GLY A 921 3.91 -25.75 -60.09
N MET A 922 2.89 -24.89 -60.33
CA MET A 922 1.72 -25.04 -61.23
C MET A 922 0.98 -26.38 -61.04
N LEU A 923 -0.36 -26.53 -61.02
CA LEU A 923 -1.56 -25.72 -61.29
C LEU A 923 -2.80 -26.63 -61.02
N GLY A 924 -3.99 -26.05 -60.88
CA GLY A 924 -5.29 -26.72 -61.16
C GLY A 924 -6.36 -26.50 -60.08
N ILE A 925 -7.35 -25.58 -60.16
CA ILE A 925 -8.53 -25.52 -61.07
C ILE A 925 -9.50 -26.69 -60.75
N THR A 926 -10.80 -26.62 -60.40
CA THR A 926 -11.91 -25.63 -60.51
C THR A 926 -13.15 -26.11 -59.73
N GLN A 927 -14.02 -25.15 -59.33
CA GLN A 927 -15.51 -25.05 -59.42
C GLN A 927 -16.40 -26.32 -59.47
N ALA A 928 -17.70 -26.33 -59.13
CA ALA A 928 -18.71 -25.50 -58.47
C ALA A 928 -20.06 -26.27 -58.60
N GLY A 929 -21.11 -25.89 -57.87
CA GLY A 929 -22.52 -26.28 -58.16
C GLY A 929 -23.25 -26.91 -56.97
N VAL A 930 -24.06 -26.17 -56.18
CA VAL A 930 -25.51 -25.88 -56.33
C VAL A 930 -26.37 -27.15 -56.16
N GLY A 931 -27.41 -27.27 -55.31
CA GLY A 931 -28.10 -26.38 -54.38
C GLY A 931 -29.38 -27.06 -53.84
N ILE A 932 -30.22 -26.26 -53.17
CA ILE A 932 -31.71 -26.35 -53.06
C ILE A 932 -32.35 -27.10 -51.86
N ASN A 933 -33.05 -26.27 -51.05
CA ASN A 933 -34.32 -26.37 -50.29
C ASN A 933 -34.74 -27.61 -49.46
N GLY A 934 -35.33 -27.33 -48.29
CA GLY A 934 -36.60 -27.98 -47.88
C GLY A 934 -36.82 -28.32 -46.39
N VAL A 935 -37.40 -27.37 -45.63
CA VAL A 935 -38.64 -27.50 -44.81
C VAL A 935 -38.80 -28.61 -43.73
N ARG A 936 -39.13 -28.14 -42.49
CA ARG A 936 -40.03 -28.65 -41.38
C ARG A 936 -40.14 -30.17 -41.15
N GLY A 937 -40.17 -30.73 -39.94
CA GLY A 937 -40.61 -30.29 -38.61
C GLY A 937 -41.21 -31.50 -37.87
N ALA A 938 -41.72 -31.27 -36.65
CA ALA A 938 -42.58 -32.15 -35.80
C ALA A 938 -41.92 -33.02 -34.71
N GLY A 939 -42.52 -32.94 -33.50
CA GLY A 939 -42.27 -33.75 -32.30
C GLY A 939 -42.88 -35.17 -32.38
N PRO A 940 -43.35 -35.82 -31.29
CA PRO A 940 -44.10 -35.24 -30.16
C PRO A 940 -43.74 -35.82 -28.76
N ALA A 941 -44.59 -35.44 -27.80
CA ALA A 941 -44.58 -35.70 -26.35
C ALA A 941 -45.36 -36.98 -25.94
N GLU A 942 -45.25 -37.33 -24.65
CA GLU A 942 -46.22 -37.96 -23.71
C GLU A 942 -45.42 -38.72 -22.62
N ALA A 943 -45.85 -39.00 -21.39
CA ALA A 943 -46.78 -38.46 -20.39
C ALA A 943 -46.65 -39.40 -19.15
N GLY A 944 -46.94 -38.91 -17.94
CA GLY A 944 -47.53 -39.70 -16.85
C GLY A 944 -46.74 -39.88 -15.55
N LEU A 945 -47.21 -39.29 -14.44
CA LEU A 945 -47.83 -39.93 -13.24
C LEU A 945 -46.76 -40.43 -12.22
N ASP A 946 -46.85 -40.34 -10.89
CA ASP A 946 -47.94 -40.06 -9.94
C ASP A 946 -47.39 -39.84 -8.51
N ASN A 947 -48.20 -39.19 -7.65
CA ASN A 947 -48.34 -39.30 -6.18
C ASN A 947 -47.21 -39.01 -5.16
N GLY A 948 -47.53 -38.08 -4.22
CA GLY A 948 -46.91 -37.93 -2.88
C GLY A 948 -47.49 -38.94 -1.84
N PRO A 949 -47.59 -38.63 -0.53
CA PRO A 949 -47.21 -37.39 0.17
C PRO A 949 -46.65 -37.58 1.63
N ASP A 950 -46.20 -36.46 2.21
CA ASP A 950 -46.44 -35.93 3.57
C ASP A 950 -45.94 -36.54 4.92
N LEU A 951 -45.54 -35.58 5.79
CA LEU A 951 -45.86 -35.38 7.24
C LEU A 951 -44.82 -35.54 8.39
N ARG A 952 -44.76 -34.42 9.14
CA ARG A 952 -44.55 -34.17 10.62
C ARG A 952 -43.12 -33.96 11.15
N ARG A 953 -42.74 -32.77 11.67
CA ARG A 953 -43.10 -32.01 12.91
C ARG A 953 -42.67 -32.68 14.22
N GLU A 954 -41.76 -32.04 14.95
CA GLU A 954 -41.88 -31.81 16.41
C GLU A 954 -40.94 -30.70 16.92
N GLN A 955 -41.44 -29.94 17.91
CA GLN A 955 -40.83 -28.82 18.63
C GLN A 955 -40.34 -29.29 20.02
N GLY A 956 -39.37 -28.59 20.61
CA GLY A 956 -39.05 -28.71 22.04
C GLY A 956 -38.32 -27.47 22.58
N TYR A 957 -38.85 -26.90 23.66
CA TYR A 957 -38.42 -25.70 24.42
C TYR A 957 -37.95 -26.13 25.83
N PHE A 958 -37.37 -25.15 26.59
CA PHE A 958 -36.92 -25.10 28.01
C PHE A 958 -35.45 -25.49 28.30
N ASP A 959 -34.71 -24.91 29.26
CA ASP A 959 -34.67 -23.65 30.04
C ASP A 959 -33.48 -23.78 31.03
N GLY A 960 -32.87 -22.65 31.43
CA GLY A 960 -32.30 -22.34 32.76
C GLY A 960 -31.13 -23.12 33.37
N GLY A 961 -30.04 -22.40 33.72
CA GLY A 961 -29.03 -22.85 34.68
C GLY A 961 -27.85 -21.90 34.85
N CYS A 962 -27.91 -21.06 35.89
CA CYS A 962 -26.96 -20.05 36.37
C CYS A 962 -25.76 -20.62 37.16
N GLY A 963 -24.66 -19.86 37.20
CA GLY A 963 -23.52 -20.04 38.11
C GLY A 963 -22.56 -18.84 38.04
N ASP A 964 -22.71 -17.91 38.98
CA ASP A 964 -21.88 -16.72 39.21
C ASP A 964 -20.57 -17.09 39.94
N GLU A 965 -19.43 -16.50 39.57
CA GLU A 965 -18.37 -16.06 40.52
C GLU A 965 -17.63 -14.83 39.92
N GLU A 966 -17.42 -13.84 40.78
CA GLU A 966 -16.92 -12.48 40.56
C GLU A 966 -15.40 -12.43 40.28
N ASP A 967 -14.95 -11.52 39.41
CA ASP A 967 -13.60 -10.95 39.55
C ASP A 967 -13.58 -9.51 39.00
N ASP A 968 -13.59 -8.56 39.93
CA ASP A 968 -13.40 -7.13 39.72
C ASP A 968 -11.97 -6.86 39.26
N ASN A 969 -11.79 -6.34 38.04
CA ASN A 969 -10.69 -5.42 37.69
C ASN A 969 -10.97 -4.75 36.34
N ALA A 970 -11.75 -3.67 36.42
CA ALA A 970 -11.90 -2.72 35.32
C ALA A 970 -10.61 -1.91 35.10
N VAL A 971 -10.44 -1.46 33.86
CA VAL A 971 -9.47 -0.49 33.30
C VAL A 971 -8.34 -1.13 32.49
N GLY A 972 -8.58 -1.26 31.18
CA GLY A 972 -7.52 -1.47 30.18
C GLY A 972 -7.89 -2.34 28.98
N GLU A 973 -9.13 -2.33 28.49
CA GLU A 973 -9.43 -3.01 27.22
C GLU A 973 -9.02 -2.14 26.03
N ASP A 974 -8.01 -2.64 25.33
CA ASP A 974 -7.57 -2.31 23.99
C ASP A 974 -8.75 -2.58 23.02
N ILE A 975 -9.60 -1.59 22.77
CA ILE A 975 -10.68 -1.68 21.77
C ILE A 975 -10.04 -1.65 20.37
N ARG A 976 -9.54 -2.80 19.94
CA ARG A 976 -9.08 -3.09 18.57
C ARG A 976 -10.02 -4.13 17.96
N SER A 977 -11.19 -3.70 17.50
CA SER A 977 -12.16 -4.57 16.83
C SER A 977 -12.69 -3.93 15.54
N SER A 978 -12.15 -4.45 14.42
CA SER A 978 -12.73 -4.69 13.09
C SER A 978 -14.05 -4.02 12.64
N TYR A 979 -14.04 -2.99 11.78
CA TYR A 979 -15.18 -2.63 10.89
C TYR A 979 -14.63 -1.85 9.67
N GLU A 980 -14.57 -2.40 8.45
CA GLU A 980 -15.63 -2.68 7.44
C GLU A 980 -15.97 -1.43 6.60
N ASP A 981 -15.24 -1.23 5.50
CA ASP A 981 -15.68 -0.43 4.34
C ASP A 981 -16.05 -1.43 3.22
N GLU A 982 -17.27 -1.97 3.28
CA GLU A 982 -17.90 -2.47 2.05
C GLU A 982 -18.38 -1.23 1.30
N LEU A 983 -17.72 -0.87 0.20
CA LEU A 983 -18.28 0.04 -0.80
C LEU A 983 -19.57 -0.57 -1.33
N ASP A 984 -20.69 -0.23 -0.70
CA ASP A 984 -22.02 -0.68 -1.04
C ASP A 984 -22.64 0.22 -2.12
N ASP A 985 -23.82 -0.16 -2.59
CA ASP A 985 -24.57 0.62 -3.58
C ASP A 985 -25.02 2.00 -3.01
N GLU A 986 -25.01 2.21 -1.69
CA GLU A 986 -25.30 3.50 -1.03
C GLU A 986 -24.11 4.46 -1.10
N GLU A 987 -22.87 3.99 -1.05
CA GLU A 987 -21.68 4.84 -1.21
C GLU A 987 -21.57 5.40 -2.63
N LEU A 988 -22.03 4.66 -3.65
CA LEU A 988 -22.08 5.11 -5.04
C LEU A 988 -23.20 6.16 -5.28
N MET A 989 -24.32 6.07 -4.56
CA MET A 989 -25.37 7.10 -4.58
C MET A 989 -25.00 8.32 -3.73
N ALA A 990 -24.37 8.10 -2.58
CA ALA A 990 -23.77 9.17 -1.77
C ALA A 990 -22.67 9.90 -2.56
N HIS A 991 -21.90 9.21 -3.40
CA HIS A 991 -20.91 9.77 -4.30
C HIS A 991 -21.53 10.68 -5.38
N ASP A 992 -22.67 10.29 -5.95
CA ASP A 992 -23.43 11.10 -6.91
C ASP A 992 -24.09 12.34 -6.27
N ASP A 993 -24.56 12.22 -5.02
CA ASP A 993 -25.10 13.35 -4.24
C ASP A 993 -23.99 14.26 -3.65
N MET A 994 -22.79 13.73 -3.36
CA MET A 994 -21.65 14.48 -2.82
C MET A 994 -20.94 15.35 -3.86
N TYR A 995 -20.67 14.77 -5.03
CA TYR A 995 -19.84 15.41 -6.06
C TYR A 995 -20.64 15.85 -7.29
N GLY A 996 -21.95 15.56 -7.32
CA GLY A 996 -22.86 15.81 -8.42
C GLY A 996 -22.84 14.70 -9.48
N THR A 997 -24.01 14.31 -9.98
CA THR A 997 -24.16 13.41 -11.13
C THR A 997 -23.68 14.07 -12.41
N GLN A 998 -22.70 13.46 -13.08
CA GLN A 998 -22.38 13.75 -14.49
C GLN A 998 -22.24 12.44 -15.25
N ILE A 999 -23.37 11.83 -15.58
CA ILE A 999 -23.43 10.77 -16.59
C ILE A 999 -23.30 11.47 -17.95
N ASP A 1000 -22.11 11.39 -18.56
CA ASP A 1000 -22.01 11.57 -20.00
C ASP A 1000 -22.74 10.36 -20.64
N PRO A 1001 -23.77 10.54 -21.48
CA PRO A 1001 -24.57 9.43 -22.01
C PRO A 1001 -23.83 8.56 -23.06
N TYR A 1002 -22.50 8.46 -23.00
CA TYR A 1002 -21.64 7.72 -23.93
C TYR A 1002 -20.86 6.60 -23.25
#